data_AF-A0A353CRG0-F1
#
_entry.id   AF-A0A353CRG0-F1
#
_cell.length_a   1.000
_cell.length_b   1.000
_cell.length_c   1.000
_cell.angle_alpha   90.00
_cell.angle_beta   90.00
_cell.angle_gamma   90.00
#
_symmetry.space_group_name_H-M   'P 1'
#
loop_
_entity.id
_entity.type
_entity.pdbx_description
1 polymer ?
#
loop_
_entity_poly.entity_id
_entity_poly.type
_entity_poly.pdbx_seq_one_letter_code
_entity_poly.pdbx_strand_id
1 'polypeptide(L)'
;MKKFFFSDILWGALLTLTALFFYFTGSGIETMELKFYDLRANMRAEAVSSQDIAIIEINDESISRIGRWPWPRSKMAEMLVFLSTPTARPSAIGLNVLFSEPEKNADLDLASRIAWKYSELREAKKIKENTKESEFLDFLAQARSEADNDAKLGAVIGEAGNIVLPLYFDVGEVLSKPAPAPEWLTAFASPVSQAEGGLDIPYEGAAFTAPVEILGSAAAGTGHVNVFSDLDGAVRKESPFIPYNSRFYPSFAVELVRTHLGLPTADTLLKPGSSFSVGKRVVQMDASSSLLISFNESRSYKYYSFYDVLNGKVVPDAFKDKIVLIGLTAQGIGSLYVTPVGKNLPAVEFTANVIDSILHSNFITRPPWGFNAELGLLALTGLFITFALPRLKALLGAIVTAVLLLGFVGSGVFMFTSKALWLKTMYPSLLLVTGYIFVISKRFFTTEKRKELIEVSQIETNKMLGLSFQGQGMLDLAFEKFRLCPLDDNMKDTLYNLALDFERKRQYNKAVAVYEHISGKDPDFKDIKTKIDMLRKAADGAVFGGVGGKGGGGDATMMVAGSSTTPTLGRYEIKKELGKGAMGIVYLGVDPKINRSVAIKTMRFEEGLDEKAMKELKDRFFREAQAAGNLTHPHIVKIYDAGEEQDIAYIAMELLKGDDLKKWASKDNLLPVDKVLEYIAHAADALAYAHKSGIVHRDIKPANIMLLDDGTIRVADFGIARITESSKTATGTVLGTPYYMSPEQIAGKKVDGRADLFSLGVTLFEMLTGEKPWKGGESIGTLLFQITSDPCPDPLEVRPDLPKDILAVIDKALKKKPEERFQTGTEMAQALKDILAGKKPVIPEGPAPAAAPPAPSIQQAMQEATPRPAP
;
A
#
# COMPACT_ATOMS: atom_id res chain seq x y z
N MET A 1 -21.77 -40.38 -5.95
CA MET A 1 -20.71 -39.95 -6.90
C MET A 1 -21.18 -38.92 -7.93
N LYS A 2 -22.24 -39.16 -8.73
CA LYS A 2 -22.65 -38.22 -9.81
C LYS A 2 -22.90 -36.75 -9.38
N LYS A 3 -23.54 -36.50 -8.23
CA LYS A 3 -23.75 -35.13 -7.71
C LYS A 3 -22.46 -34.39 -7.33
N PHE A 4 -21.40 -35.12 -6.99
CA PHE A 4 -20.12 -34.53 -6.54
C PHE A 4 -19.28 -34.06 -7.74
N PHE A 5 -19.17 -34.91 -8.76
CA PHE A 5 -18.52 -34.57 -10.03
C PHE A 5 -19.16 -33.35 -10.71
N PHE A 6 -20.49 -33.23 -10.66
CA PHE A 6 -21.18 -32.08 -11.24
C PHE A 6 -20.89 -30.77 -10.50
N SER A 7 -20.67 -30.84 -9.18
CA SER A 7 -20.34 -29.66 -8.37
C SER A 7 -18.92 -29.14 -8.65
N ASP A 8 -17.92 -30.02 -8.75
CA ASP A 8 -16.53 -29.60 -8.99
C ASP A 8 -16.37 -28.99 -10.39
N ILE A 9 -17.06 -29.55 -11.38
CA ILE A 9 -17.09 -29.02 -12.76
C ILE A 9 -17.69 -27.61 -12.80
N LEU A 10 -18.81 -27.41 -12.11
CA LEU A 10 -19.51 -26.12 -12.12
C LEU A 10 -18.68 -25.02 -11.46
N TRP A 11 -17.98 -25.32 -10.36
CA TRP A 11 -17.12 -24.34 -9.68
C TRP A 11 -15.84 -24.04 -10.43
N GLY A 12 -15.17 -25.04 -11.01
CA GLY A 12 -13.98 -24.81 -11.84
C GLY A 12 -14.30 -24.00 -13.09
N ALA A 13 -15.43 -24.29 -13.73
CA ALA A 13 -15.95 -23.48 -14.85
C ALA A 13 -16.27 -22.06 -14.41
N LEU A 14 -16.94 -21.87 -13.27
CA LEU A 14 -17.27 -20.53 -12.75
C LEU A 14 -16.01 -19.70 -12.50
N LEU A 15 -15.01 -20.24 -11.81
CA LEU A 15 -13.75 -19.53 -11.55
C LEU A 15 -13.02 -19.14 -12.84
N THR A 16 -13.03 -20.04 -13.83
CA THR A 16 -12.43 -19.77 -15.15
C THR A 16 -13.19 -18.68 -15.89
N LEU A 17 -14.53 -18.71 -15.88
CA LEU A 17 -15.37 -17.67 -16.48
C LEU A 17 -15.19 -16.32 -15.77
N THR A 18 -15.04 -16.31 -14.45
CA THR A 18 -14.73 -15.10 -13.68
C THR A 18 -13.36 -14.53 -14.07
N ALA A 19 -12.34 -15.36 -14.22
CA ALA A 19 -11.03 -14.92 -14.69
C ALA A 19 -11.07 -14.36 -16.13
N LEU A 20 -11.82 -15.01 -17.03
CA LEU A 20 -12.05 -14.51 -18.39
C LEU A 20 -12.82 -13.19 -18.38
N PHE A 21 -13.83 -13.04 -17.53
CA PHE A 21 -14.56 -11.79 -17.36
C PHE A 21 -13.64 -10.63 -16.97
N PHE A 22 -12.75 -10.83 -15.98
CA PHE A 22 -11.77 -9.81 -15.61
C PHE A 22 -10.71 -9.56 -16.69
N TYR A 23 -10.37 -10.58 -17.49
CA TYR A 23 -9.43 -10.44 -18.60
C TYR A 23 -10.01 -9.57 -19.73
N PHE A 24 -11.27 -9.80 -20.11
CA PHE A 24 -11.94 -9.03 -21.16
C PHE A 24 -12.39 -7.64 -20.72
N THR A 25 -12.79 -7.49 -19.46
CA THR A 25 -13.22 -6.16 -18.94
C THR A 25 -12.06 -5.29 -18.50
N GLY A 26 -10.85 -5.84 -18.35
CA GLY A 26 -9.68 -5.09 -17.86
C GLY A 26 -9.85 -4.52 -16.44
N SER A 27 -10.77 -5.09 -15.64
CA SER A 27 -11.07 -4.62 -14.29
C SER A 27 -10.53 -5.58 -13.22
N GLY A 28 -10.35 -5.08 -11.99
CA GLY A 28 -9.94 -5.86 -10.81
C GLY A 28 -8.51 -6.39 -10.85
N ILE A 29 -8.25 -7.41 -11.68
CA ILE A 29 -6.96 -8.10 -11.81
C ILE A 29 -5.92 -7.26 -12.58
N GLU A 30 -6.38 -6.39 -13.48
CA GLU A 30 -5.50 -5.59 -14.34
C GLU A 30 -4.50 -4.75 -13.53
N THR A 31 -4.92 -4.16 -12.40
CA THR A 31 -4.00 -3.40 -11.53
C THR A 31 -2.87 -4.28 -10.96
N MET A 32 -3.11 -5.56 -10.68
CA MET A 32 -2.06 -6.48 -10.25
C MET A 32 -1.13 -6.85 -11.40
N GLU A 33 -1.66 -7.01 -12.61
CA GLU A 33 -0.87 -7.24 -13.82
C GLU A 33 0.01 -6.02 -14.16
N LEU A 34 -0.48 -4.79 -14.00
CA LEU A 34 0.31 -3.57 -14.18
C LEU A 34 1.42 -3.43 -13.13
N LYS A 35 1.16 -3.78 -11.86
CA LYS A 35 2.24 -3.84 -10.85
C LYS A 35 3.27 -4.91 -11.16
N PHE A 36 2.85 -6.04 -11.71
CA PHE A 36 3.76 -7.09 -12.15
C PHE A 36 4.53 -6.68 -13.42
N TYR A 37 3.93 -5.87 -14.30
CA TYR A 37 4.63 -5.18 -15.37
C TYR A 37 5.73 -4.28 -14.80
N ASP A 38 5.41 -3.44 -13.80
CA ASP A 38 6.39 -2.51 -13.23
C ASP A 38 7.58 -3.22 -12.61
N LEU A 39 7.33 -4.31 -11.89
CA LEU A 39 8.39 -5.16 -11.34
C LEU A 39 9.33 -5.66 -12.46
N ARG A 40 8.76 -6.18 -13.56
CA ARG A 40 9.54 -6.71 -14.69
C ARG A 40 10.26 -5.62 -15.48
N ALA A 41 9.65 -4.43 -15.60
CA ALA A 41 10.24 -3.25 -16.22
C ALA A 41 11.45 -2.77 -15.42
N ASN A 42 11.31 -2.67 -14.09
CA ASN A 42 12.42 -2.30 -13.22
C ASN A 42 13.58 -3.32 -13.26
N MET A 43 13.28 -4.62 -13.40
CA MET A 43 14.32 -5.66 -13.59
C MET A 43 15.03 -5.56 -14.95
N ARG A 44 14.42 -4.94 -15.95
CA ARG A 44 15.00 -4.74 -17.29
C ARG A 44 15.75 -3.41 -17.41
N ALA A 45 15.45 -2.43 -16.56
CA ALA A 45 16.01 -1.10 -16.63
C ALA A 45 17.55 -1.12 -16.58
N GLU A 46 18.19 -0.39 -17.49
CA GLU A 46 19.64 -0.29 -17.55
C GLU A 46 20.13 0.93 -16.75
N ALA A 47 21.22 0.75 -16.00
CA ALA A 47 21.80 1.80 -15.15
C ALA A 47 22.56 2.89 -15.93
N VAL A 48 23.06 2.56 -17.13
CA VAL A 48 23.78 3.49 -18.01
C VAL A 48 23.17 3.40 -19.40
N SER A 49 22.61 4.50 -19.88
CA SER A 49 21.95 4.57 -21.19
C SER A 49 22.89 5.12 -22.28
N SER A 50 22.36 5.30 -23.49
CA SER A 50 23.07 5.73 -24.70
C SER A 50 23.85 7.03 -24.49
N GLN A 51 25.07 7.06 -25.06
CA GLN A 51 25.88 8.27 -25.13
C GLN A 51 25.39 9.26 -26.19
N ASP A 52 24.36 8.92 -26.97
CA ASP A 52 23.82 9.73 -28.06
C ASP A 52 22.90 10.86 -27.57
N ILE A 53 22.50 10.84 -26.29
CA ILE A 53 21.59 11.83 -25.70
C ILE A 53 22.29 12.60 -24.58
N ALA A 54 22.14 13.93 -24.60
CA ALA A 54 22.59 14.82 -23.54
C ALA A 54 21.43 15.69 -23.06
N ILE A 55 21.29 15.86 -21.74
CA ILE A 55 20.24 16.68 -21.13
C ILE A 55 20.87 17.93 -20.54
N ILE A 56 20.45 19.10 -21.01
CA ILE A 56 20.73 20.39 -20.40
C ILE A 56 19.54 20.76 -19.51
N GLU A 57 19.74 20.66 -18.21
CA GLU A 57 18.67 20.84 -17.25
C GLU A 57 18.55 22.28 -16.73
N ILE A 58 17.31 22.77 -16.74
CA ILE A 58 16.91 23.98 -16.02
C ILE A 58 16.50 23.53 -14.61
N ASN A 59 17.52 23.37 -13.76
CA ASN A 59 17.41 22.91 -12.38
C ASN A 59 17.35 24.08 -11.37
N ASP A 60 17.11 23.76 -10.10
CA ASP A 60 16.99 24.76 -9.02
C ASP A 60 18.26 25.62 -8.88
N GLU A 61 19.45 25.03 -9.10
CA GLU A 61 20.73 25.76 -9.09
C GLU A 61 20.78 26.81 -10.21
N SER A 62 20.39 26.44 -11.44
CA SER A 62 20.38 27.36 -12.58
C SER A 62 19.41 28.52 -12.35
N ILE A 63 18.22 28.25 -11.78
CA ILE A 63 17.24 29.28 -11.42
C ILE A 63 17.79 30.19 -10.32
N SER A 64 18.42 29.64 -9.28
CA SER A 64 18.98 30.44 -8.19
C SER A 64 20.11 31.39 -8.64
N ARG A 65 20.90 30.99 -9.66
CA ARG A 65 22.06 31.74 -10.13
C ARG A 65 21.76 32.71 -11.28
N ILE A 66 20.88 32.35 -12.21
CA ILE A 66 20.52 33.20 -13.35
C ILE A 66 19.45 34.22 -12.94
N GLY A 67 18.49 33.79 -12.11
CA GLY A 67 17.34 34.60 -11.72
C GLY A 67 16.04 33.80 -11.79
N ARG A 68 14.95 34.42 -11.32
CA ARG A 68 13.65 33.78 -11.25
C ARG A 68 13.14 33.38 -12.65
N TRP A 69 12.66 32.15 -12.76
CA TRP A 69 11.99 31.63 -13.97
C TRP A 69 10.55 32.20 -14.10
N PRO A 70 10.04 32.48 -15.32
CA PRO A 70 10.68 32.33 -16.63
C PRO A 70 11.73 33.40 -16.94
N TRP A 71 12.80 33.00 -17.63
CA TRP A 71 13.84 33.92 -18.10
C TRP A 71 13.45 34.59 -19.44
N PRO A 72 14.06 35.74 -19.79
CA PRO A 72 13.93 36.32 -21.13
C PRO A 72 14.39 35.34 -22.22
N ARG A 73 13.74 35.32 -23.39
CA ARG A 73 14.08 34.40 -24.49
C ARG A 73 15.46 34.64 -25.08
N SER A 74 16.05 35.82 -24.84
CA SER A 74 17.46 36.09 -25.14
C SER A 74 18.40 35.10 -24.46
N LYS A 75 18.08 34.60 -23.26
CA LYS A 75 18.89 33.56 -22.58
C LYS A 75 18.81 32.21 -23.27
N MET A 76 17.67 31.87 -23.87
CA MET A 76 17.55 30.68 -24.71
C MET A 76 18.31 30.87 -26.01
N ALA A 77 18.24 32.06 -26.61
CA ALA A 77 19.01 32.38 -27.81
C ALA A 77 20.53 32.27 -27.56
N GLU A 78 21.05 32.79 -26.43
CA GLU A 78 22.46 32.63 -26.04
C GLU A 78 22.88 31.16 -25.93
N MET A 79 22.04 30.31 -25.30
CA MET A 79 22.29 28.87 -25.20
C MET A 79 22.34 28.20 -26.58
N LEU A 80 21.39 28.53 -27.45
CA LEU A 80 21.34 27.95 -28.80
C LEU A 80 22.52 28.43 -29.65
N VAL A 81 22.94 29.69 -29.53
CA VAL A 81 24.15 30.19 -30.21
C VAL A 81 25.39 29.40 -29.77
N PHE A 82 25.53 29.10 -28.47
CA PHE A 82 26.61 28.26 -27.97
C PHE A 82 26.58 26.84 -28.58
N LEU A 83 25.39 26.23 -28.65
CA LEU A 83 25.22 24.88 -29.22
C LEU A 83 25.39 24.85 -30.74
N SER A 84 25.10 25.94 -31.44
CA SER A 84 25.30 26.09 -32.88
C SER A 84 26.75 26.35 -33.29
N THR A 85 27.69 26.41 -32.33
CA THR A 85 29.12 26.52 -32.66
C THR A 85 29.61 25.28 -33.44
N PRO A 86 30.57 25.42 -34.37
CA PRO A 86 31.08 24.30 -35.17
C PRO A 86 31.65 23.14 -34.34
N THR A 87 32.07 23.42 -33.11
CA THR A 87 32.60 22.43 -32.16
C THR A 87 31.50 21.68 -31.40
N ALA A 88 30.40 22.36 -31.03
CA ALA A 88 29.30 21.72 -30.30
C ALA A 88 28.39 20.93 -31.23
N ARG A 89 28.02 21.49 -32.38
CA ARG A 89 27.22 20.92 -33.48
C ARG A 89 26.41 19.65 -33.11
N PRO A 90 25.35 19.78 -32.28
CA PRO A 90 24.46 18.67 -32.01
C PRO A 90 23.70 18.28 -33.28
N SER A 91 23.26 17.02 -33.34
CA SER A 91 22.51 16.51 -34.49
C SER A 91 21.04 16.96 -34.46
N ALA A 92 20.46 17.08 -33.27
CA ALA A 92 19.16 17.70 -33.05
C ALA A 92 19.11 18.36 -31.66
N ILE A 93 18.37 19.46 -31.54
CA ILE A 93 18.14 20.14 -30.26
C ILE A 93 16.64 20.17 -29.98
N GLY A 94 16.24 19.57 -28.86
CA GLY A 94 14.87 19.65 -28.35
C GLY A 94 14.75 20.70 -27.27
N LEU A 95 14.11 21.83 -27.58
CA LEU A 95 13.83 22.87 -26.59
C LEU A 95 12.45 22.61 -25.95
N ASN A 96 12.41 21.78 -24.91
CA ASN A 96 11.18 21.36 -24.22
C ASN A 96 10.64 22.45 -23.27
N VAL A 97 10.32 23.61 -23.85
CA VAL A 97 9.65 24.75 -23.21
C VAL A 97 8.62 25.29 -24.21
N LEU A 98 7.34 25.34 -23.80
CA LEU A 98 6.26 25.78 -24.68
C LEU A 98 6.11 27.31 -24.65
N PHE A 99 6.55 27.98 -25.72
CA PHE A 99 6.46 29.43 -25.90
C PHE A 99 5.18 29.84 -26.62
N SER A 100 4.02 29.71 -25.98
CA SER A 100 2.71 29.89 -26.62
C SER A 100 2.25 31.33 -26.79
N GLU A 101 2.81 32.27 -26.02
CA GLU A 101 2.44 33.70 -26.06
C GLU A 101 3.65 34.55 -26.43
N PRO A 102 3.51 35.72 -27.07
CA PRO A 102 4.63 36.63 -27.30
C PRO A 102 5.28 37.09 -25.97
N GLU A 103 6.60 37.27 -25.95
CA GLU A 103 7.29 37.75 -24.74
C GLU A 103 6.91 39.21 -24.42
N LYS A 104 6.59 39.49 -23.16
CA LYS A 104 6.36 40.85 -22.68
C LYS A 104 7.68 41.48 -22.24
N ASN A 105 8.22 42.38 -23.05
CA ASN A 105 9.40 43.17 -22.72
C ASN A 105 9.04 44.66 -22.55
N ALA A 106 9.36 45.24 -21.38
CA ALA A 106 9.10 46.63 -21.07
C ALA A 106 9.84 47.61 -22.00
N ASP A 107 11.06 47.26 -22.41
CA ASP A 107 11.86 48.10 -23.32
C ASP A 107 11.26 48.10 -24.73
N LEU A 108 10.74 46.95 -25.18
CA LEU A 108 10.05 46.82 -26.46
C LEU A 108 8.71 47.57 -26.46
N ASP A 109 7.96 47.50 -25.36
CA ASP A 109 6.71 48.28 -25.19
C ASP A 109 6.99 49.78 -25.19
N LEU A 110 8.01 50.23 -24.44
CA LEU A 110 8.42 51.63 -24.41
C LEU A 110 8.83 52.13 -25.80
N ALA A 111 9.68 51.38 -26.49
CA ALA A 111 10.12 51.73 -27.84
C ALA A 111 8.94 51.75 -28.84
N SER A 112 8.00 50.81 -28.71
CA SER A 112 6.79 50.76 -29.54
C SER A 112 5.85 51.94 -29.25
N ARG A 113 5.71 52.36 -27.98
CA ARG A 113 4.93 53.53 -27.58
C ARG A 113 5.55 54.84 -28.08
N ILE A 114 6.88 54.97 -28.02
CA ILE A 114 7.60 56.11 -28.60
C ILE A 114 7.39 56.15 -30.11
N ALA A 115 7.50 55.01 -30.80
CA ALA A 115 7.27 54.91 -32.25
C ALA A 115 5.82 55.28 -32.63
N TRP A 116 4.84 54.78 -31.88
CA TRP A 116 3.44 55.12 -32.09
C TRP A 116 3.18 56.62 -31.88
N LYS A 117 3.69 57.20 -30.78
CA LYS A 117 3.51 58.62 -30.49
C LYS A 117 4.19 59.51 -31.54
N TYR A 118 5.33 59.06 -32.06
CA TYR A 118 6.01 59.72 -33.17
C TYR A 118 5.15 59.72 -34.44
N SER A 119 4.59 58.56 -34.81
CA SER A 119 3.68 58.43 -35.96
C SER A 119 2.46 59.33 -35.83
N GLU A 120 1.84 59.38 -34.65
CA GLU A 120 0.69 60.25 -34.35
C GLU A 120 1.04 61.73 -34.55
N LEU A 121 2.20 62.18 -34.04
CA LEU A 121 2.65 63.57 -34.19
C LEU A 121 3.00 63.91 -35.65
N ARG A 122 3.54 62.94 -36.40
CA ARG A 122 3.83 63.08 -37.84
C ARG A 122 2.54 63.22 -38.64
N GLU A 123 1.55 62.36 -38.42
CA GLU A 123 0.22 62.43 -39.07
C GLU A 123 -0.50 63.74 -38.75
N ALA A 124 -0.39 64.22 -37.52
CA ALA A 124 -0.91 65.52 -37.09
C ALA A 124 -0.14 66.73 -37.66
N LYS A 125 0.89 66.51 -38.51
CA LYS A 125 1.77 67.54 -39.11
C LYS A 125 2.47 68.43 -38.07
N LYS A 126 2.69 67.90 -36.86
CA LYS A 126 3.38 68.62 -35.77
C LYS A 126 4.91 68.49 -35.83
N ILE A 127 5.41 67.60 -36.68
CA ILE A 127 6.84 67.35 -36.94
C ILE A 127 7.10 67.57 -38.44
N LYS A 128 8.22 68.21 -38.80
CA LYS A 128 8.63 68.46 -40.21
C LYS A 128 9.73 67.49 -40.61
N GLU A 129 9.56 66.83 -41.76
CA GLU A 129 10.56 65.94 -42.36
C GLU A 129 11.91 66.63 -42.57
N ASN A 130 12.96 66.08 -41.98
CA ASN A 130 14.34 66.49 -42.20
C ASN A 130 15.29 65.28 -42.16
N THR A 131 16.55 65.47 -42.53
CA THR A 131 17.56 64.39 -42.56
C THR A 131 17.88 63.78 -41.18
N LYS A 132 17.63 64.50 -40.07
CA LYS A 132 17.84 63.99 -38.70
C LYS A 132 16.70 63.09 -38.20
N GLU A 133 15.52 63.16 -38.82
CA GLU A 133 14.40 62.27 -38.52
C GLU A 133 14.71 60.83 -38.92
N SER A 134 15.42 60.62 -40.05
CA SER A 134 15.89 59.30 -40.46
C SER A 134 16.78 58.67 -39.39
N GLU A 135 17.79 59.40 -38.90
CA GLU A 135 18.72 58.90 -37.87
C GLU A 135 17.99 58.51 -36.57
N PHE A 136 16.97 59.27 -36.17
CA PHE A 136 16.16 58.94 -34.99
C PHE A 136 15.29 57.70 -35.21
N LEU A 137 14.64 57.57 -36.37
CA LEU A 137 13.83 56.41 -36.70
C LEU A 137 14.68 55.15 -36.84
N ASP A 138 15.89 55.27 -37.39
CA ASP A 138 16.86 54.18 -37.49
C ASP A 138 17.33 53.74 -36.10
N PHE A 139 17.65 54.68 -35.21
CA PHE A 139 17.97 54.39 -33.81
C PHE A 139 16.80 53.71 -33.08
N LEU A 140 15.57 54.18 -33.29
CA LEU A 140 14.39 53.59 -32.67
C LEU A 140 14.09 52.19 -33.22
N ALA A 141 14.30 51.96 -34.52
CA ALA A 141 14.20 50.65 -35.14
C ALA A 141 15.26 49.69 -34.59
N GLN A 142 16.51 50.16 -34.42
CA GLN A 142 17.57 49.39 -33.77
C GLN A 142 17.21 49.03 -32.33
N ALA A 143 16.76 50.00 -31.52
CA ALA A 143 16.36 49.75 -30.14
C ALA A 143 15.20 48.72 -30.04
N ARG A 144 14.23 48.77 -30.96
CA ARG A 144 13.16 47.75 -31.03
C ARG A 144 13.72 46.38 -31.38
N SER A 145 14.60 46.29 -32.38
CA SER A 145 15.24 45.02 -32.76
C SER A 145 16.11 44.44 -31.63
N GLU A 146 16.80 45.29 -30.87
CA GLU A 146 17.57 44.89 -29.70
C GLU A 146 16.68 44.47 -28.51
N ALA A 147 15.45 44.98 -28.39
CA ALA A 147 14.52 44.59 -27.35
C ALA A 147 13.63 43.38 -27.71
N ASP A 148 13.53 43.04 -29.00
CA ASP A 148 12.70 41.93 -29.49
C ASP A 148 13.40 40.57 -29.30
N ASN A 149 13.18 39.96 -28.14
CA ASN A 149 13.75 38.67 -27.80
C ASN A 149 13.12 37.50 -28.59
N ASP A 150 11.88 37.65 -29.08
CA ASP A 150 11.19 36.63 -29.88
C ASP A 150 11.84 36.53 -31.26
N ALA A 151 12.09 37.67 -31.90
CA ALA A 151 12.79 37.74 -33.17
C ALA A 151 14.22 37.19 -33.06
N LYS A 152 14.94 37.52 -31.98
CA LYS A 152 16.29 36.98 -31.73
C LYS A 152 16.28 35.46 -31.59
N LEU A 153 15.37 34.92 -30.79
CA LEU A 153 15.25 33.47 -30.62
C LEU A 153 14.84 32.80 -31.93
N GLY A 154 13.88 33.35 -32.67
CA GLY A 154 13.43 32.83 -33.96
C GLY A 154 14.53 32.80 -35.02
N ALA A 155 15.34 33.86 -35.09
CA ALA A 155 16.50 33.92 -36.00
C ALA A 155 17.51 32.80 -35.70
N VAL A 156 17.88 32.62 -34.43
CA VAL A 156 18.81 31.56 -34.02
C VAL A 156 18.23 30.17 -34.27
N ILE A 157 16.91 30.00 -34.07
CA ILE A 157 16.22 28.74 -34.38
C ILE A 157 16.34 28.39 -35.87
N GLY A 158 16.05 29.37 -36.74
CA GLY A 158 16.14 29.19 -38.19
C GLY A 158 17.57 28.96 -38.70
N GLU A 159 18.56 29.67 -38.15
CA GLU A 159 19.97 29.52 -38.51
C GLU A 159 20.54 28.16 -38.13
N ALA A 160 20.15 27.59 -36.99
CA ALA A 160 20.62 26.28 -36.56
C ALA A 160 20.06 25.14 -37.41
N GLY A 161 18.80 25.24 -37.86
CA GLY A 161 18.17 24.30 -38.79
C GLY A 161 17.92 22.88 -38.25
N ASN A 162 18.14 22.65 -36.95
CA ASN A 162 18.02 21.33 -36.29
C ASN A 162 17.27 21.38 -34.94
N ILE A 163 16.50 22.46 -34.70
CA ILE A 163 15.76 22.66 -33.45
C ILE A 163 14.31 22.21 -33.60
N VAL A 164 13.85 21.44 -32.61
CA VAL A 164 12.46 20.98 -32.49
C VAL A 164 11.80 21.66 -31.29
N LEU A 165 10.57 22.14 -31.49
CA LEU A 165 9.77 22.78 -30.45
C LEU A 165 8.57 21.91 -30.02
N PRO A 166 8.12 22.02 -28.76
CA PRO A 166 6.97 21.29 -28.28
C PRO A 166 5.67 21.97 -28.72
N LEU A 167 4.62 21.17 -28.88
CA LEU A 167 3.23 21.61 -28.97
C LEU A 167 2.39 20.77 -27.98
N TYR A 168 1.19 21.23 -27.65
CA TYR A 168 0.30 20.50 -26.74
C TYR A 168 -1.11 20.44 -27.33
N PHE A 169 -1.74 19.27 -27.33
CA PHE A 169 -3.14 19.11 -27.72
C PHE A 169 -4.07 19.03 -26.51
N ASP A 170 -5.18 19.74 -26.55
CA ASP A 170 -6.30 19.50 -25.64
C ASP A 170 -7.14 18.35 -26.19
N VAL A 171 -7.16 17.25 -25.46
CA VAL A 171 -7.74 15.96 -25.87
C VAL A 171 -9.01 15.72 -25.06
N GLY A 172 -10.12 15.42 -25.75
CA GLY A 172 -11.44 15.27 -25.15
C GLY A 172 -12.54 15.05 -26.19
N GLU A 173 -13.81 15.03 -25.77
CA GLU A 173 -14.94 14.90 -26.71
C GLU A 173 -14.97 16.10 -27.67
N VAL A 174 -14.85 15.82 -28.96
CA VAL A 174 -14.92 16.82 -30.02
C VAL A 174 -16.38 17.22 -30.23
N LEU A 175 -16.87 18.17 -29.41
CA LEU A 175 -18.25 18.68 -29.47
C LEU A 175 -18.55 19.45 -30.78
N SER A 176 -17.50 19.93 -31.47
CA SER A 176 -17.60 20.70 -32.72
C SER A 176 -16.34 20.52 -33.56
N LYS A 177 -16.43 20.72 -34.88
CA LYS A 177 -15.28 20.58 -35.78
C LYS A 177 -14.12 21.49 -35.34
N PRO A 178 -12.91 20.95 -35.08
CA PRO A 178 -11.77 21.75 -34.66
C PRO A 178 -11.40 22.83 -35.69
N ALA A 179 -10.86 23.94 -35.21
CA ALA A 179 -10.31 24.97 -36.08
C ALA A 179 -9.19 24.39 -36.97
N PRO A 180 -9.03 24.85 -38.22
CA PRO A 180 -7.91 24.41 -39.04
C PRO A 180 -6.58 24.86 -38.41
N ALA A 181 -5.59 23.96 -38.37
CA ALA A 181 -4.24 24.30 -37.97
C ALA A 181 -3.60 25.29 -38.97
N PRO A 182 -2.74 26.21 -38.50
CA PRO A 182 -1.95 27.09 -39.36
C PRO A 182 -1.13 26.33 -40.40
N GLU A 183 -0.90 26.94 -41.56
CA GLU A 183 -0.21 26.30 -42.68
C GLU A 183 1.17 25.75 -42.27
N TRP A 184 1.95 26.56 -41.52
CA TRP A 184 3.27 26.15 -41.01
C TRP A 184 3.20 24.88 -40.15
N LEU A 185 2.15 24.72 -39.34
CA LEU A 185 1.98 23.55 -38.48
C LEU A 185 1.55 22.33 -39.31
N THR A 186 0.70 22.52 -40.32
CA THR A 186 0.25 21.42 -41.19
C THR A 186 1.36 20.76 -41.99
N ALA A 187 2.50 21.44 -42.18
CA ALA A 187 3.69 20.91 -42.84
C ALA A 187 4.40 19.81 -42.03
N PHE A 188 4.19 19.77 -40.71
CA PHE A 188 4.78 18.77 -39.82
C PHE A 188 3.87 17.55 -39.55
N ALA A 189 2.68 17.51 -40.16
CA ALA A 189 1.81 16.35 -40.07
C ALA A 189 2.42 15.15 -40.81
N SER A 190 2.33 13.97 -40.20
CA SER A 190 2.86 12.72 -40.76
C SER A 190 1.91 12.11 -41.80
N PRO A 191 2.43 11.57 -42.91
CA PRO A 191 1.62 10.84 -43.88
C PRO A 191 1.08 9.53 -43.29
N VAL A 192 -0.17 9.21 -43.66
CA VAL A 192 -0.87 8.00 -43.21
C VAL A 192 -0.99 7.03 -44.37
N SER A 193 -0.54 5.80 -44.18
CA SER A 193 -0.83 4.69 -45.10
C SER A 193 -2.27 4.21 -44.89
N GLN A 194 -2.96 3.75 -45.96
CA GLN A 194 -4.35 3.27 -45.87
C GLN A 194 -4.57 2.36 -44.66
N ALA A 195 -5.56 2.72 -43.83
CA ALA A 195 -5.91 1.99 -42.62
C ALA A 195 -6.60 0.67 -42.97
N GLU A 196 -6.08 -0.44 -42.46
CA GLU A 196 -6.81 -1.71 -42.45
C GLU A 196 -7.71 -1.75 -41.20
N GLY A 197 -8.98 -1.40 -41.35
CA GLY A 197 -10.01 -1.63 -40.34
C GLY A 197 -10.32 -0.46 -39.40
N GLY A 198 -11.41 -0.62 -38.64
CA GLY A 198 -11.93 0.38 -37.70
C GLY A 198 -10.93 0.68 -36.59
N LEU A 199 -10.43 1.92 -36.57
CA LEU A 199 -9.44 2.38 -35.62
C LEU A 199 -10.13 2.82 -34.33
N ASP A 200 -9.75 2.20 -33.22
CA ASP A 200 -10.09 2.69 -31.89
C ASP A 200 -9.02 3.72 -31.50
N ILE A 201 -9.30 5.00 -31.78
CA ILE A 201 -8.43 6.11 -31.46
C ILE A 201 -8.84 6.63 -30.07
N PRO A 202 -8.07 6.36 -29.01
CA PRO A 202 -8.48 6.73 -27.65
C PRO A 202 -8.45 8.23 -27.40
N TYR A 203 -7.60 8.96 -28.14
CA TYR A 203 -7.37 10.39 -27.95
C TYR A 203 -7.40 11.12 -29.30
N GLU A 204 -8.30 12.10 -29.42
CA GLU A 204 -8.35 13.03 -30.55
C GLU A 204 -8.22 14.46 -30.02
N GLY A 205 -7.40 15.27 -30.68
CA GLY A 205 -7.21 16.68 -30.31
C GLY A 205 -8.43 17.52 -30.71
N ALA A 206 -8.99 18.24 -29.74
CA ALA A 206 -10.05 19.22 -29.93
C ALA A 206 -9.50 20.63 -30.16
N ALA A 207 -8.44 21.00 -29.42
CA ALA A 207 -7.70 22.24 -29.58
C ALA A 207 -6.19 21.99 -29.41
N PHE A 208 -5.37 22.99 -29.67
CA PHE A 208 -3.93 22.90 -29.45
C PHE A 208 -3.35 24.23 -28.97
N THR A 209 -2.26 24.12 -28.22
CA THR A 209 -1.36 25.21 -27.84
C THR A 209 -0.03 24.98 -28.55
N ALA A 210 0.28 25.85 -29.51
CA ALA A 210 1.52 25.80 -30.29
C ALA A 210 2.48 26.93 -29.87
N PRO A 211 3.77 26.82 -30.19
CA PRO A 211 4.70 27.94 -30.10
C PRO A 211 4.20 29.13 -30.94
N VAL A 212 4.56 30.35 -30.53
CA VAL A 212 4.32 31.55 -31.34
C VAL A 212 4.88 31.37 -32.75
N GLU A 213 4.16 31.89 -33.74
CA GLU A 213 4.39 31.62 -35.16
C GLU A 213 5.82 31.93 -35.62
N ILE A 214 6.43 33.01 -35.13
CA ILE A 214 7.82 33.39 -35.45
C ILE A 214 8.86 32.33 -35.03
N LEU A 215 8.57 31.58 -33.96
CA LEU A 215 9.44 30.49 -33.49
C LEU A 215 9.06 29.17 -34.17
N GLY A 216 7.76 28.87 -34.26
CA GLY A 216 7.25 27.62 -34.83
C GLY A 216 7.57 27.45 -36.32
N SER A 217 7.45 28.53 -37.11
CA SER A 217 7.77 28.50 -38.55
C SER A 217 9.27 28.46 -38.86
N ALA A 218 10.12 28.91 -37.93
CA ALA A 218 11.57 28.84 -38.05
C ALA A 218 12.16 27.49 -37.62
N ALA A 219 11.40 26.70 -36.83
CA ALA A 219 11.86 25.43 -36.29
C ALA A 219 12.02 24.35 -37.38
N ALA A 220 12.96 23.43 -37.18
CA ALA A 220 13.15 22.28 -38.05
C ALA A 220 12.00 21.27 -37.92
N GLY A 221 11.30 21.30 -36.79
CA GLY A 221 10.19 20.41 -36.45
C GLY A 221 9.37 20.91 -35.27
N THR A 222 8.15 20.42 -35.16
CA THR A 222 7.31 20.59 -33.96
C THR A 222 6.61 19.28 -33.64
N GLY A 223 6.54 18.93 -32.35
CA GLY A 223 5.94 17.66 -31.93
C GLY A 223 5.23 17.77 -30.58
N HIS A 224 4.21 16.94 -30.38
CA HIS A 224 3.37 17.01 -29.18
C HIS A 224 4.05 16.44 -27.94
N VAL A 225 3.81 17.05 -26.78
CA VAL A 225 4.33 16.61 -25.47
C VAL A 225 3.25 16.01 -24.58
N ASN A 226 2.14 15.58 -25.17
CA ASN A 226 1.04 14.97 -24.44
C ASN A 226 1.49 13.64 -23.81
N VAL A 227 1.18 13.49 -22.52
CA VAL A 227 1.47 12.28 -21.76
C VAL A 227 0.19 11.81 -21.07
N PHE A 228 -0.11 10.52 -21.23
CA PHE A 228 -1.32 9.89 -20.70
C PHE A 228 -0.95 8.87 -19.63
N SER A 229 -1.54 9.00 -18.45
CA SER A 229 -1.38 8.04 -17.35
C SER A 229 -2.38 6.90 -17.47
N ASP A 230 -1.95 5.69 -17.07
CA ASP A 230 -2.83 4.55 -16.87
C ASP A 230 -3.80 4.78 -15.68
N LEU A 231 -4.74 3.85 -15.47
CA LEU A 231 -5.75 3.92 -14.39
C LEU A 231 -5.17 4.09 -12.97
N ASP A 232 -3.92 3.69 -12.75
CA ASP A 232 -3.23 3.83 -11.47
C ASP A 232 -2.35 5.09 -11.35
N GLY A 233 -2.41 5.98 -12.35
CA GLY A 233 -1.68 7.23 -12.40
C GLY A 233 -0.22 7.10 -12.88
N ALA A 234 0.27 5.88 -13.15
CA ALA A 234 1.59 5.68 -13.73
C ALA A 234 1.57 5.79 -15.26
N VAL A 235 2.68 6.25 -15.83
CA VAL A 235 2.87 6.41 -17.27
C VAL A 235 3.77 5.28 -17.76
N ARG A 236 3.20 4.37 -18.55
CA ARG A 236 3.92 3.22 -19.14
C ARG A 236 4.00 3.28 -20.67
N LYS A 237 3.10 4.06 -21.26
CA LYS A 237 2.91 4.19 -22.69
C LYS A 237 3.15 5.63 -23.12
N GLU A 238 3.56 5.78 -24.36
CA GLU A 238 3.54 7.04 -25.09
C GLU A 238 2.63 6.90 -26.31
N SER A 239 1.98 7.98 -26.71
CA SER A 239 1.16 8.04 -27.92
C SER A 239 1.98 8.75 -28.99
N PRO A 240 2.60 8.01 -29.94
CA PRO A 240 3.55 8.62 -30.87
C PRO A 240 2.90 9.63 -31.81
N PHE A 241 1.57 9.56 -32.00
CA PHE A 241 0.81 10.48 -32.85
C PHE A 241 -0.51 10.87 -32.20
N ILE A 242 -0.89 12.13 -32.34
CA ILE A 242 -2.23 12.62 -31.99
C ILE A 242 -2.96 13.05 -33.27
N PRO A 243 -4.17 12.54 -33.51
CA PRO A 243 -5.02 13.01 -34.59
C PRO A 243 -5.60 14.39 -34.24
N TYR A 244 -5.56 15.29 -35.21
CA TYR A 244 -6.19 16.61 -35.15
C TYR A 244 -6.62 17.01 -36.56
N ASN A 245 -7.91 17.33 -36.72
CA ASN A 245 -8.49 17.78 -37.99
C ASN A 245 -8.11 16.89 -39.21
N SER A 246 -8.30 15.57 -39.08
CA SER A 246 -7.99 14.55 -40.11
C SER A 246 -6.51 14.39 -40.49
N ARG A 247 -5.58 14.96 -39.70
CA ARG A 247 -4.13 14.76 -39.83
C ARG A 247 -3.56 14.20 -38.53
N PHE A 248 -2.39 13.56 -38.61
CA PHE A 248 -1.70 12.98 -37.46
C PHE A 248 -0.42 13.76 -37.21
N TYR A 249 -0.25 14.23 -35.97
CA TYR A 249 0.90 15.02 -35.56
C TYR A 249 1.81 14.16 -34.70
N PRO A 250 3.12 14.09 -35.01
CA PRO A 250 4.07 13.28 -34.27
C PRO A 250 4.32 13.83 -32.87
N SER A 251 4.77 12.98 -31.96
CA SER A 251 5.25 13.39 -30.65
C SER A 251 6.59 14.11 -30.77
N PHE A 252 6.91 14.90 -29.75
CA PHE A 252 8.17 15.63 -29.64
C PHE A 252 9.38 14.69 -29.74
N ALA A 253 9.28 13.49 -29.19
CA ALA A 253 10.34 12.48 -29.28
C ALA A 253 10.52 11.94 -30.70
N VAL A 254 9.42 11.61 -31.39
CA VAL A 254 9.46 11.12 -32.78
C VAL A 254 10.07 12.18 -33.71
N GLU A 255 9.69 13.45 -33.52
CA GLU A 255 10.19 14.56 -34.33
C GLU A 255 11.68 14.85 -34.11
N LEU A 256 12.17 14.69 -32.88
CA LEU A 256 13.59 14.76 -32.57
C LEU A 256 14.39 13.64 -33.22
N VAL A 257 13.87 12.41 -33.22
CA VAL A 257 14.51 11.28 -33.91
C VAL A 257 14.55 11.52 -35.42
N ARG A 258 13.46 12.02 -36.03
CA ARG A 258 13.43 12.37 -37.46
C ARG A 258 14.51 13.40 -37.79
N THR A 259 14.59 14.46 -36.99
CA THR A 259 15.55 15.56 -37.18
C THR A 259 16.99 15.07 -37.00
N HIS A 260 17.25 14.27 -35.97
CA HIS A 260 18.55 13.65 -35.71
C HIS A 260 19.03 12.78 -36.89
N LEU A 261 18.12 12.05 -37.53
CA LEU A 261 18.43 11.21 -38.67
C LEU A 261 18.49 11.99 -40.01
N GLY A 262 18.21 13.30 -40.00
CA GLY A 262 18.21 14.14 -41.19
C GLY A 262 17.13 13.76 -42.20
N LEU A 263 15.99 13.24 -41.74
CA LEU A 263 14.92 12.71 -42.60
C LEU A 263 13.85 13.78 -42.90
N PRO A 264 13.25 13.80 -44.10
CA PRO A 264 12.09 14.63 -44.41
C PRO A 264 10.83 14.12 -43.68
N THR A 265 9.84 14.99 -43.47
CA THR A 265 8.56 14.62 -42.81
C THR A 265 7.83 13.46 -43.52
N ALA A 266 8.01 13.32 -44.84
CA ALA A 266 7.42 12.25 -45.64
C ALA A 266 7.93 10.84 -45.27
N ASP A 267 9.11 10.74 -44.64
CA ASP A 267 9.72 9.46 -44.25
C ASP A 267 9.24 8.97 -42.86
N THR A 268 8.32 9.70 -42.23
CA THR A 268 7.62 9.28 -41.00
C THR A 268 6.24 8.72 -41.36
N LEU A 269 6.19 7.46 -41.82
CA LEU A 269 4.94 6.83 -42.25
C LEU A 269 4.20 6.19 -41.08
N LEU A 270 2.95 6.59 -40.88
CA LEU A 270 2.06 6.02 -39.86
C LEU A 270 1.14 4.95 -40.46
N LYS A 271 1.07 3.79 -39.80
CA LYS A 271 0.02 2.78 -39.97
C LYS A 271 -0.76 2.67 -38.65
N PRO A 272 -1.85 3.42 -38.49
CA PRO A 272 -2.61 3.45 -37.25
C PRO A 272 -3.01 2.03 -36.77
N GLY A 273 -2.96 1.82 -35.45
CA GLY A 273 -3.30 0.54 -34.81
C GLY A 273 -2.29 -0.61 -35.03
N SER A 274 -1.17 -0.37 -35.73
CA SER A 274 -0.19 -1.42 -36.02
C SER A 274 1.26 -0.99 -35.81
N SER A 275 1.73 0.02 -36.54
CA SER A 275 3.14 0.40 -36.53
C SER A 275 3.36 1.79 -37.12
N PHE A 276 4.50 2.39 -36.83
CA PHE A 276 4.98 3.55 -37.56
C PHE A 276 6.43 3.34 -37.96
N SER A 277 6.87 4.00 -39.02
CA SER A 277 8.28 3.97 -39.42
C SER A 277 8.88 5.36 -39.43
N VAL A 278 10.11 5.47 -38.96
CA VAL A 278 10.94 6.68 -39.09
C VAL A 278 12.15 6.29 -39.95
N GLY A 279 12.06 6.60 -41.25
CA GLY A 279 13.00 6.11 -42.25
C GLY A 279 12.99 4.58 -42.33
N LYS A 280 14.12 3.93 -42.01
CA LYS A 280 14.27 2.46 -42.05
C LYS A 280 13.82 1.75 -40.79
N ARG A 281 13.60 2.48 -39.69
CA ARG A 281 13.21 1.90 -38.40
C ARG A 281 11.71 1.73 -38.35
N VAL A 282 11.23 0.53 -38.02
CA VAL A 282 9.81 0.22 -37.87
C VAL A 282 9.53 -0.07 -36.41
N VAL A 283 8.58 0.67 -35.85
CA VAL A 283 8.17 0.59 -34.45
C VAL A 283 6.77 -0.01 -34.39
N GLN A 284 6.61 -1.09 -33.64
CA GLN A 284 5.30 -1.74 -33.44
C GLN A 284 4.52 -1.00 -32.36
N MET A 285 3.24 -0.74 -32.61
CA MET A 285 2.32 -0.13 -31.66
C MET A 285 1.29 -1.16 -31.20
N ASP A 286 0.60 -0.86 -30.10
CA ASP A 286 -0.59 -1.60 -29.71
C ASP A 286 -1.83 -1.21 -30.55
N ALA A 287 -2.93 -1.94 -30.35
CA ALA A 287 -4.19 -1.70 -31.07
C ALA A 287 -4.76 -0.29 -30.85
N SER A 288 -4.40 0.37 -29.74
CA SER A 288 -4.74 1.76 -29.42
C SER A 288 -3.73 2.78 -29.98
N SER A 289 -2.87 2.37 -30.92
CA SER A 289 -1.81 3.21 -31.51
C SER A 289 -0.84 3.82 -30.48
N SER A 290 -0.61 3.11 -29.38
CA SER A 290 0.32 3.53 -28.32
C SER A 290 1.56 2.63 -28.29
N LEU A 291 2.67 3.17 -27.80
CA LEU A 291 3.95 2.51 -27.67
C LEU A 291 4.27 2.27 -26.19
N LEU A 292 4.63 1.04 -25.82
CA LEU A 292 5.15 0.76 -24.47
C LEU A 292 6.62 1.14 -24.38
N ILE A 293 6.96 1.94 -23.38
CA ILE A 293 8.30 2.51 -23.23
C ILE A 293 9.19 1.53 -22.44
N SER A 294 10.40 1.29 -22.94
CA SER A 294 11.45 0.63 -22.18
C SER A 294 12.20 1.69 -21.37
N PHE A 295 11.90 1.80 -20.09
CA PHE A 295 12.54 2.78 -19.21
C PHE A 295 13.92 2.30 -18.74
N ASN A 296 14.88 3.23 -18.70
CA ASN A 296 16.17 3.08 -18.03
C ASN A 296 16.09 3.55 -16.58
N GLU A 297 17.11 3.26 -15.77
CA GLU A 297 17.17 3.77 -14.40
C GLU A 297 17.19 5.32 -14.39
N SER A 298 16.75 5.92 -13.28
CA SER A 298 16.73 7.38 -13.14
C SER A 298 18.15 7.95 -13.19
N ARG A 299 18.30 9.05 -13.93
CA ARG A 299 19.58 9.72 -14.23
C ARG A 299 20.59 8.84 -14.97
N SER A 300 20.09 7.95 -15.84
CA SER A 300 20.92 7.13 -16.73
C SER A 300 21.59 7.91 -17.88
N TYR A 301 21.11 9.13 -18.18
CA TYR A 301 21.69 10.04 -19.16
C TYR A 301 22.67 11.05 -18.55
N LYS A 302 23.49 11.70 -19.38
CA LYS A 302 24.37 12.79 -18.93
C LYS A 302 23.60 14.10 -18.76
N TYR A 303 23.61 14.64 -17.54
CA TYR A 303 23.01 15.94 -17.20
C TYR A 303 24.07 17.04 -17.17
N TYR A 304 23.71 18.20 -17.70
CA TYR A 304 24.49 19.42 -17.64
C TYR A 304 23.59 20.55 -17.13
N SER A 305 24.04 21.30 -16.13
CA SER A 305 23.31 22.48 -15.68
C SER A 305 23.26 23.54 -16.78
N PHE A 306 22.09 24.12 -17.04
CA PHE A 306 21.93 25.23 -17.97
C PHE A 306 22.91 26.37 -17.67
N TYR A 307 23.07 26.72 -16.38
CA TYR A 307 24.01 27.76 -15.95
C TYR A 307 25.46 27.41 -16.29
N ASP A 308 25.90 26.18 -16.02
CA ASP A 308 27.29 25.79 -16.25
C ASP A 308 27.65 25.74 -17.73
N VAL A 309 26.71 25.34 -18.60
CA VAL A 309 26.88 25.38 -20.05
C VAL A 309 27.00 26.82 -20.54
N LEU A 310 26.10 27.72 -20.11
CA LEU A 310 26.11 29.12 -20.53
C LEU A 310 27.39 29.86 -20.12
N ASN A 311 27.98 29.50 -18.97
CA ASN A 311 29.23 30.09 -18.48
C ASN A 311 30.50 29.39 -18.99
N GLY A 312 30.39 28.48 -19.97
CA GLY A 312 31.53 27.82 -20.61
C GLY A 312 32.29 26.84 -19.71
N LYS A 313 31.68 26.34 -18.62
CA LYS A 313 32.29 25.28 -17.79
C LYS A 313 32.22 23.91 -18.44
N VAL A 314 31.31 23.72 -19.39
CA VAL A 314 31.16 22.48 -20.16
C VAL A 314 31.80 22.67 -21.53
N VAL A 315 32.65 21.73 -21.93
CA VAL A 315 33.32 21.77 -23.24
C VAL A 315 32.29 21.52 -24.36
N PRO A 316 32.29 22.32 -25.46
CA PRO A 316 31.37 22.16 -26.58
C PRO A 316 31.30 20.74 -27.16
N ASP A 317 32.44 20.04 -27.24
CA ASP A 317 32.55 18.68 -27.79
C ASP A 317 31.69 17.64 -27.05
N ALA A 318 31.24 17.96 -25.82
CA ALA A 318 30.31 17.12 -25.06
C ALA A 318 28.96 16.89 -25.77
N PHE A 319 28.56 17.79 -26.66
CA PHE A 319 27.27 17.82 -27.37
C PHE A 319 27.35 17.37 -28.84
N LYS A 320 28.56 17.13 -29.34
CA LYS A 320 28.82 16.83 -30.74
C LYS A 320 28.10 15.57 -31.21
N ASP A 321 27.38 15.70 -32.33
CA ASP A 321 26.61 14.64 -33.00
C ASP A 321 25.48 14.03 -32.14
N LYS A 322 25.17 14.60 -30.97
CA LYS A 322 24.15 14.11 -30.03
C LYS A 322 22.82 14.82 -30.16
N ILE A 323 21.78 14.16 -29.67
CA ILE A 323 20.49 14.78 -29.39
C ILE A 323 20.59 15.51 -28.06
N VAL A 324 20.38 16.82 -28.09
CA VAL A 324 20.45 17.67 -26.89
C VAL A 324 19.05 18.08 -26.47
N LEU A 325 18.64 17.68 -25.27
CA LEU A 325 17.34 18.05 -24.70
C LEU A 325 17.54 19.17 -23.69
N ILE A 326 16.84 20.28 -23.88
CA ILE A 326 16.83 21.41 -22.95
C ILE A 326 15.46 21.48 -22.29
N GLY A 327 15.38 21.45 -20.96
CA GLY A 327 14.09 21.65 -20.29
C GLY A 327 14.13 21.60 -18.77
N LEU A 328 12.95 21.73 -18.16
CA LEU A 328 12.77 21.93 -16.72
C LEU A 328 12.92 20.63 -15.93
N THR A 329 13.79 20.66 -14.91
CA THR A 329 13.93 19.60 -13.89
C THR A 329 13.77 20.13 -12.46
N ALA A 330 13.69 21.46 -12.29
CA ALA A 330 13.49 22.14 -11.02
C ALA A 330 12.18 21.72 -10.31
N GLN A 331 12.23 21.57 -8.98
CA GLN A 331 11.08 21.14 -8.20
C GLN A 331 9.96 22.19 -8.19
N GLY A 332 8.72 21.75 -8.41
CA GLY A 332 7.54 22.63 -8.36
C GLY A 332 7.26 23.45 -9.63
N ILE A 333 8.13 23.36 -10.65
CA ILE A 333 7.92 24.01 -11.96
C ILE A 333 7.89 22.97 -13.09
N GLY A 334 8.79 21.98 -13.07
CA GLY A 334 8.83 20.92 -14.08
C GLY A 334 7.71 19.89 -13.92
N SER A 335 7.24 19.33 -15.04
CA SER A 335 6.34 18.18 -15.04
C SER A 335 7.09 16.92 -14.63
N LEU A 336 6.57 16.23 -13.60
CA LEU A 336 7.11 14.97 -13.08
C LEU A 336 6.10 13.85 -13.30
N TYR A 337 6.58 12.71 -13.79
CA TYR A 337 5.75 11.54 -14.06
C TYR A 337 6.10 10.38 -13.11
N VAL A 338 5.06 9.65 -12.70
CA VAL A 338 5.20 8.36 -12.05
C VAL A 338 5.39 7.32 -13.15
N THR A 339 6.48 6.56 -13.11
CA THR A 339 6.85 5.56 -14.11
C THR A 339 7.22 4.24 -13.43
N PRO A 340 7.31 3.12 -14.16
CA PRO A 340 7.72 1.83 -13.61
C PRO A 340 9.03 1.83 -12.82
N VAL A 341 9.98 2.69 -13.20
CA VAL A 341 11.35 2.75 -12.63
C VAL A 341 11.52 3.85 -11.57
N GLY A 342 10.57 4.78 -11.46
CA GLY A 342 10.71 5.93 -10.58
C GLY A 342 9.47 6.80 -10.51
N LYS A 343 9.23 7.40 -9.34
CA LYS A 343 8.01 8.19 -9.07
C LYS A 343 8.08 9.65 -9.51
N ASN A 344 9.28 10.16 -9.77
CA ASN A 344 9.54 11.58 -10.03
C ASN A 344 10.42 11.74 -11.29
N LEU A 345 10.03 11.14 -12.40
CA LEU A 345 10.80 11.26 -13.65
C LEU A 345 10.47 12.61 -14.34
N PRO A 346 11.46 13.49 -14.58
CA PRO A 346 11.21 14.74 -15.30
C PRO A 346 10.77 14.50 -16.74
N ALA A 347 9.92 15.38 -17.28
CA ALA A 347 9.43 15.25 -18.65
C ALA A 347 10.53 15.16 -19.72
N VAL A 348 11.65 15.88 -19.53
CA VAL A 348 12.82 15.77 -20.43
C VAL A 348 13.45 14.39 -20.43
N GLU A 349 13.51 13.71 -19.28
CA GLU A 349 14.05 12.37 -19.15
C GLU A 349 13.06 11.32 -19.68
N PHE A 350 11.76 11.55 -19.51
CA PHE A 350 10.73 10.76 -20.19
C PHE A 350 10.91 10.79 -21.71
N THR A 351 11.06 11.98 -22.30
CA THR A 351 11.35 12.13 -23.74
C THR A 351 12.64 11.41 -24.12
N ALA A 352 13.70 11.49 -23.30
CA ALA A 352 14.95 10.78 -23.55
C ALA A 352 14.77 9.26 -23.64
N ASN A 353 13.97 8.66 -22.74
CA ASN A 353 13.67 7.23 -22.77
C ASN A 353 12.91 6.82 -24.05
N VAL A 354 11.99 7.66 -24.52
CA VAL A 354 11.26 7.41 -25.78
C VAL A 354 12.21 7.48 -26.98
N ILE A 355 13.05 8.50 -27.05
CA ILE A 355 14.06 8.66 -28.11
C ILE A 355 15.01 7.46 -28.13
N ASP A 356 15.55 7.09 -26.97
CA ASP A 356 16.47 5.96 -26.81
C ASP A 356 15.84 4.64 -27.26
N SER A 357 14.58 4.41 -26.86
CA SER A 357 13.80 3.25 -27.31
C SER A 357 13.67 3.21 -28.83
N ILE A 358 13.42 4.36 -29.48
CA ILE A 358 13.28 4.46 -30.94
C ILE A 358 14.59 4.24 -31.67
N LEU A 359 15.68 4.88 -31.23
CA LEU A 359 16.98 4.79 -31.90
C LEU A 359 17.52 3.36 -31.90
N HIS A 360 17.38 2.66 -30.77
CA HIS A 360 17.92 1.32 -30.54
C HIS A 360 16.93 0.18 -30.84
N SER A 361 15.70 0.52 -31.25
CA SER A 361 14.62 -0.47 -31.45
C SER A 361 14.36 -1.34 -30.21
N ASN A 362 14.53 -0.76 -29.03
CA ASN A 362 14.37 -1.42 -27.74
C ASN A 362 12.99 -1.10 -27.19
N PHE A 363 11.99 -1.91 -27.56
CA PHE A 363 10.61 -1.68 -27.16
C PHE A 363 10.00 -2.90 -26.52
N ILE A 364 9.09 -2.65 -25.58
CA ILE A 364 8.22 -3.68 -25.06
C ILE A 364 7.04 -3.80 -26.03
N THR A 365 6.75 -5.02 -26.48
CA THR A 365 5.65 -5.24 -27.43
C THR A 365 4.70 -6.31 -26.91
N ARG A 366 3.42 -6.18 -27.25
CA ARG A 366 2.45 -7.27 -27.10
C ARG A 366 2.36 -7.99 -28.44
N PRO A 367 2.85 -9.23 -28.57
CA PRO A 367 2.84 -9.91 -29.85
C PRO A 367 1.40 -10.23 -30.27
N PRO A 368 1.07 -10.25 -31.58
CA PRO A 368 -0.28 -10.58 -32.05
C PRO A 368 -0.79 -11.95 -31.58
N TRP A 369 0.11 -12.94 -31.47
CA TRP A 369 -0.23 -14.26 -30.94
C TRP A 369 -0.40 -14.31 -29.42
N GLY A 370 0.03 -13.26 -28.70
CA GLY A 370 0.00 -13.19 -27.24
C GLY A 370 -1.40 -13.34 -26.69
N PHE A 371 -2.39 -12.69 -27.31
CA PHE A 371 -3.80 -12.81 -26.93
C PHE A 371 -4.30 -14.26 -26.95
N ASN A 372 -4.02 -15.00 -28.04
CA ASN A 372 -4.43 -16.40 -28.17
C ASN A 372 -3.70 -17.30 -27.17
N ALA A 373 -2.41 -17.04 -26.92
CA ALA A 373 -1.63 -17.79 -25.93
C ALA A 373 -2.15 -17.57 -24.50
N GLU A 374 -2.50 -16.34 -24.13
CA GLU A 374 -3.06 -15.96 -22.83
C GLU A 374 -4.40 -16.67 -22.57
N LEU A 375 -5.30 -16.66 -23.57
CA LEU A 375 -6.58 -17.40 -23.49
C LEU A 375 -6.36 -18.92 -23.39
N GLY A 376 -5.41 -19.46 -24.15
CA GLY A 376 -5.04 -20.88 -24.07
C GLY A 376 -4.55 -21.27 -22.68
N LEU A 377 -3.69 -20.46 -22.06
CA LEU A 377 -3.19 -20.68 -20.71
C LEU A 377 -4.30 -20.61 -19.66
N LEU A 378 -5.22 -19.65 -19.77
CA LEU A 378 -6.39 -19.56 -18.89
C LEU A 378 -7.29 -20.79 -19.00
N ALA A 379 -7.59 -21.23 -20.24
CA ALA A 379 -8.39 -22.43 -20.47
C ALA A 379 -7.72 -23.69 -19.91
N LEU A 380 -6.42 -23.89 -20.15
CA LEU A 380 -5.66 -25.02 -19.62
C LEU A 380 -5.61 -25.01 -18.08
N THR A 381 -5.42 -23.84 -17.48
CA THR A 381 -5.43 -23.67 -16.01
C THR A 381 -6.81 -24.00 -15.44
N GLY A 382 -7.87 -23.51 -16.08
CA GLY A 382 -9.25 -23.83 -15.71
C GLY A 382 -9.54 -25.34 -15.78
N LEU A 383 -9.12 -26.01 -16.86
CA LEU A 383 -9.24 -27.45 -17.03
C LEU A 383 -8.47 -28.22 -15.94
N PHE A 384 -7.26 -27.77 -15.60
CA PHE A 384 -6.46 -28.35 -14.52
C PHE A 384 -7.17 -28.26 -13.17
N ILE A 385 -7.66 -27.08 -12.79
CA ILE A 385 -8.42 -26.87 -11.53
C ILE A 385 -9.69 -27.72 -11.51
N THR A 386 -10.34 -27.88 -12.66
CA THR A 386 -11.63 -28.57 -12.78
C THR A 386 -11.48 -30.10 -12.71
N PHE A 387 -10.53 -30.67 -13.45
CA PHE A 387 -10.46 -32.12 -13.67
C PHE A 387 -9.29 -32.81 -12.96
N ALA A 388 -8.13 -32.16 -12.89
CA ALA A 388 -6.92 -32.77 -12.35
C ALA A 388 -6.80 -32.53 -10.85
N LEU A 389 -6.89 -31.28 -10.41
CA LEU A 389 -6.60 -30.88 -9.04
C LEU A 389 -7.48 -31.59 -7.98
N PRO A 390 -8.80 -31.78 -8.16
CA PRO A 390 -9.65 -32.45 -7.18
C PRO A 390 -9.33 -33.95 -7.02
N ARG A 391 -8.66 -34.55 -8.01
CA ARG A 391 -8.29 -35.98 -8.01
C ARG A 391 -6.92 -36.24 -7.40
N LEU A 392 -6.12 -35.20 -7.16
CA LEU A 392 -4.79 -35.34 -6.59
C LEU A 392 -4.83 -35.47 -5.06
N LYS A 393 -3.85 -36.18 -4.51
CA LYS A 393 -3.56 -36.12 -3.07
C LYS A 393 -3.12 -34.70 -2.72
N ALA A 394 -3.46 -34.21 -1.53
CA ALA A 394 -3.24 -32.81 -1.14
C ALA A 394 -1.78 -32.35 -1.36
N LEU A 395 -0.81 -33.14 -0.90
CA LEU A 395 0.62 -32.84 -1.08
C LEU A 395 1.04 -32.79 -2.56
N LEU A 396 0.59 -33.75 -3.38
CA LEU A 396 0.92 -33.79 -4.80
C LEU A 396 0.24 -32.64 -5.56
N GLY A 397 -1.00 -32.31 -5.21
CA GLY A 397 -1.72 -31.15 -5.75
C GLY A 397 -1.01 -29.83 -5.43
N ALA A 398 -0.48 -29.69 -4.21
CA ALA A 398 0.31 -28.54 -3.79
C ALA A 398 1.58 -28.38 -4.63
N ILE A 399 2.36 -29.45 -4.78
CA ILE A 399 3.61 -29.45 -5.55
C ILE A 399 3.36 -29.11 -7.02
N VAL A 400 2.39 -29.77 -7.66
CA VAL A 400 2.08 -29.50 -9.08
C VAL A 400 1.61 -28.06 -9.28
N THR A 401 0.76 -27.55 -8.39
CA THR A 401 0.28 -26.15 -8.43
C THR A 401 1.46 -25.17 -8.26
N ALA A 402 2.37 -25.42 -7.32
CA ALA A 402 3.55 -24.58 -7.11
C ALA A 402 4.48 -24.58 -8.33
N VAL A 403 4.73 -25.74 -8.95
CA VAL A 403 5.55 -25.85 -10.17
C VAL A 403 4.92 -25.08 -11.33
N LEU A 404 3.62 -25.23 -11.55
CA LEU A 404 2.90 -24.48 -12.60
C LEU A 404 2.93 -22.97 -12.35
N LEU A 405 2.74 -22.54 -11.10
CA LEU A 405 2.82 -21.13 -10.72
C LEU A 405 4.21 -20.54 -10.98
N LEU A 406 5.27 -21.25 -10.56
CA LEU A 406 6.64 -20.87 -10.85
C LEU A 406 6.92 -20.84 -12.36
N GLY A 407 6.33 -21.78 -13.12
CA GLY A 407 6.40 -21.80 -14.58
C GLY A 407 5.76 -20.56 -15.21
N PHE A 408 4.56 -20.16 -14.77
CA PHE A 408 3.86 -18.98 -15.30
C PHE A 408 4.57 -17.67 -14.94
N VAL A 409 4.95 -17.50 -13.67
CA VAL A 409 5.66 -16.30 -13.21
C VAL A 409 7.04 -16.23 -13.86
N GLY A 410 7.79 -17.34 -13.86
CA GLY A 410 9.12 -17.42 -14.44
C GLY A 410 9.15 -17.20 -15.95
N SER A 411 8.23 -17.82 -16.71
CA SER A 411 8.11 -17.58 -18.15
C SER A 411 7.68 -16.15 -18.47
N GLY A 412 6.78 -15.57 -17.67
CA GLY A 412 6.37 -14.16 -17.80
C GLY A 412 7.54 -13.19 -17.56
N VAL A 413 8.37 -13.44 -16.55
CA VAL A 413 9.59 -12.65 -16.27
C VAL A 413 10.61 -12.85 -17.40
N PHE A 414 10.85 -14.08 -17.84
CA PHE A 414 11.82 -14.40 -18.89
C PHE A 414 11.45 -13.75 -20.24
N MET A 415 10.21 -13.91 -20.70
CA MET A 415 9.75 -13.31 -21.96
C MET A 415 9.82 -11.78 -21.92
N PHE A 416 9.51 -11.17 -20.78
CA PHE A 416 9.57 -9.72 -20.62
C PHE A 416 11.02 -9.21 -20.60
N THR A 417 11.86 -9.77 -19.74
CA THR A 417 13.24 -9.28 -19.53
C THR A 417 14.19 -9.65 -20.66
N SER A 418 14.04 -10.83 -21.27
CA SER A 418 14.97 -11.32 -22.31
C SER A 418 14.48 -11.08 -23.73
N LYS A 419 13.17 -10.99 -23.97
CA LYS A 419 12.58 -10.83 -25.31
C LYS A 419 11.77 -9.55 -25.49
N ALA A 420 11.62 -8.72 -24.45
CA ALA A 420 10.78 -7.52 -24.46
C ALA A 420 9.33 -7.79 -24.90
N LEU A 421 8.81 -8.97 -24.55
CA LEU A 421 7.44 -9.38 -24.84
C LEU A 421 6.60 -9.32 -23.57
N TRP A 422 5.52 -8.53 -23.59
CA TRP A 422 4.60 -8.46 -22.46
C TRP A 422 3.41 -9.41 -22.65
N LEU A 423 3.50 -10.55 -21.95
CA LEU A 423 2.41 -11.50 -21.77
C LEU A 423 1.78 -11.34 -20.38
N LYS A 424 0.45 -11.36 -20.33
CA LYS A 424 -0.36 -11.20 -19.11
C LYS A 424 -0.48 -12.49 -18.31
N THR A 425 0.66 -12.96 -17.79
CA THR A 425 0.74 -14.22 -17.03
C THR A 425 0.15 -14.12 -15.62
N MET A 426 -0.22 -12.94 -15.10
CA MET A 426 -0.86 -12.84 -13.78
C MET A 426 -2.26 -13.44 -13.76
N TYR A 427 -3.01 -13.32 -14.85
CA TYR A 427 -4.35 -13.90 -14.95
C TYR A 427 -4.38 -15.43 -14.73
N PRO A 428 -3.62 -16.25 -15.49
CA PRO A 428 -3.56 -17.68 -15.22
C PRO A 428 -2.91 -18.01 -13.86
N SER A 429 -1.95 -17.20 -13.39
CA SER A 429 -1.33 -17.39 -12.07
C SER A 429 -2.33 -17.21 -10.92
N LEU A 430 -3.15 -16.16 -10.97
CA LEU A 430 -4.15 -15.88 -9.94
C LEU A 430 -5.30 -16.88 -10.00
N LEU A 431 -5.74 -17.28 -11.20
CA LEU A 431 -6.72 -18.35 -11.38
C LEU A 431 -6.22 -19.66 -10.74
N LEU A 432 -4.94 -20.01 -10.94
CA LEU A 432 -4.33 -21.20 -10.37
C LEU A 432 -4.32 -21.17 -8.82
N VAL A 433 -3.88 -20.05 -8.23
CA VAL A 433 -3.83 -19.89 -6.76
C VAL A 433 -5.22 -19.90 -6.14
N THR A 434 -6.15 -19.12 -6.69
CA THR A 434 -7.54 -19.04 -6.20
C THR A 434 -8.26 -20.38 -6.35
N GLY A 435 -8.08 -21.06 -7.48
CA GLY A 435 -8.59 -22.41 -7.71
C GLY A 435 -8.06 -23.43 -6.70
N TYR A 436 -6.77 -23.36 -6.37
CA TYR A 436 -6.16 -24.23 -5.37
C TYR A 436 -6.71 -24.00 -3.96
N ILE A 437 -6.77 -22.74 -3.52
CA ILE A 437 -7.35 -22.36 -2.22
C ILE A 437 -8.80 -22.83 -2.13
N PHE A 438 -9.59 -22.62 -3.19
CA PHE A 438 -10.99 -23.03 -3.23
C PHE A 438 -11.15 -24.56 -3.10
N VAL A 439 -10.40 -25.35 -3.89
CA VAL A 439 -10.49 -26.81 -3.87
C VAL A 439 -10.08 -27.38 -2.50
N ILE A 440 -9.04 -26.84 -1.87
CA ILE A 440 -8.62 -27.27 -0.52
C ILE A 440 -9.66 -26.90 0.52
N SER A 441 -10.16 -25.67 0.50
CA SER A 441 -11.14 -25.21 1.47
C SER A 441 -12.39 -26.09 1.42
N LYS A 442 -12.89 -26.39 0.21
CA LYS A 442 -14.00 -27.32 0.00
C LYS A 442 -13.69 -28.72 0.54
N ARG A 443 -12.48 -29.24 0.32
CA ARG A 443 -12.04 -30.55 0.83
C ARG A 443 -11.99 -30.58 2.36
N PHE A 444 -11.55 -29.50 2.99
CA PHE A 444 -11.49 -29.38 4.45
C PHE A 444 -12.89 -29.42 5.06
N PHE A 445 -13.80 -28.53 4.62
CA PHE A 445 -15.17 -28.47 5.14
C PHE A 445 -15.98 -29.75 4.89
N THR A 446 -15.76 -30.42 3.75
CA THR A 446 -16.44 -31.70 3.47
C THR A 446 -15.91 -32.85 4.33
N THR A 447 -14.62 -32.80 4.70
CA THR A 447 -14.01 -33.80 5.59
C THR A 447 -14.46 -33.60 7.03
N GLU A 448 -14.57 -32.36 7.52
CA GLU A 448 -15.09 -32.06 8.87
C GLU A 448 -16.54 -32.50 9.04
N LYS A 449 -17.42 -32.15 8.10
CA LYS A 449 -18.83 -32.62 8.14
C LYS A 449 -18.95 -34.14 8.19
N ARG A 450 -18.03 -34.85 7.53
CA ARG A 450 -18.00 -36.32 7.55
C ARG A 450 -17.53 -36.85 8.90
N LYS A 451 -16.56 -36.21 9.55
CA LYS A 451 -16.11 -36.58 10.90
C LYS A 451 -17.23 -36.37 11.92
N GLU A 452 -17.90 -35.22 11.87
CA GLU A 452 -19.03 -34.90 12.76
C GLU A 452 -20.18 -35.92 12.64
N LEU A 453 -20.56 -36.30 11.42
CA LEU A 453 -21.56 -37.36 11.16
C LEU A 453 -21.14 -38.73 11.72
N ILE A 454 -19.84 -39.06 11.67
CA ILE A 454 -19.33 -40.33 12.19
C ILE A 454 -19.33 -40.32 13.73
N GLU A 455 -18.96 -39.20 14.36
CA GLU A 455 -18.99 -39.05 15.83
C GLU A 455 -20.41 -39.13 16.39
N VAL A 456 -21.40 -38.48 15.76
CA VAL A 456 -22.81 -38.58 16.17
C VAL A 456 -23.33 -40.01 16.03
N SER A 457 -23.01 -40.70 14.93
CA SER A 457 -23.41 -42.10 14.71
C SER A 457 -22.78 -43.05 15.75
N GLN A 458 -21.53 -42.81 16.18
CA GLN A 458 -20.88 -43.61 17.22
C GLN A 458 -21.53 -43.43 18.60
N ILE A 459 -21.97 -42.21 18.93
CA ILE A 459 -22.68 -41.92 20.19
C ILE A 459 -24.04 -42.65 20.24
N GLU A 460 -24.81 -42.60 19.15
CA GLU A 460 -26.09 -43.32 19.07
C GLU A 460 -25.92 -44.84 19.14
N THR A 461 -24.89 -45.37 18.46
CA THR A 461 -24.57 -46.81 18.50
C THR A 461 -24.23 -47.26 19.92
N ASN A 462 -23.40 -46.51 20.64
CA ASN A 462 -23.05 -46.83 22.03
C ASN A 462 -24.26 -46.77 22.98
N LYS A 463 -25.16 -45.79 22.78
CA LYS A 463 -26.40 -45.68 23.56
C LYS A 463 -27.32 -46.89 23.33
N MET A 464 -27.50 -47.32 22.08
CA MET A 464 -28.32 -48.49 21.76
C MET A 464 -27.74 -49.80 22.31
N LEU A 465 -26.42 -49.97 22.23
CA LEU A 465 -25.73 -51.12 22.83
C LEU A 465 -25.87 -51.15 24.36
N GLY A 466 -25.75 -50.00 25.03
CA GLY A 466 -25.94 -49.90 26.47
C GLY A 466 -27.35 -50.29 26.91
N LEU A 467 -28.38 -49.81 26.21
CA LEU A 467 -29.78 -50.16 26.48
C LEU A 467 -30.07 -51.65 26.25
N SER A 468 -29.46 -52.25 25.21
CA SER A 468 -29.58 -53.68 24.94
C SER A 468 -28.97 -54.52 26.06
N PHE A 469 -27.77 -54.18 26.54
CA PHE A 469 -27.12 -54.87 27.65
C PHE A 469 -27.87 -54.71 28.97
N GLN A 470 -28.46 -53.53 29.22
CA GLN A 470 -29.31 -53.29 30.39
C GLN A 470 -30.57 -54.18 30.36
N GLY A 471 -31.24 -54.29 29.21
CA GLY A 471 -32.41 -55.17 29.03
C GLY A 471 -32.10 -56.65 29.20
N GLN A 472 -30.88 -57.08 28.89
CA GLN A 472 -30.39 -58.45 29.11
C GLN A 472 -29.87 -58.69 30.54
N GLY A 473 -29.88 -57.66 31.39
CA GLY A 473 -29.42 -57.73 32.78
C GLY A 473 -27.90 -57.69 32.97
N MET A 474 -27.13 -57.41 31.90
CA MET A 474 -25.68 -57.21 31.91
C MET A 474 -25.32 -55.75 32.22
N LEU A 475 -25.57 -55.35 33.46
CA LEU A 475 -25.55 -53.95 33.89
C LEU A 475 -24.15 -53.31 33.83
N ASP A 476 -23.07 -54.09 34.04
CA ASP A 476 -21.68 -53.59 33.98
C ASP A 476 -21.29 -53.15 32.56
N LEU A 477 -21.58 -54.00 31.57
CA LEU A 477 -21.36 -53.72 30.17
C LEU A 477 -22.23 -52.55 29.69
N ALA A 478 -23.46 -52.44 30.21
CA ALA A 478 -24.32 -51.30 29.94
C ALA A 478 -23.71 -49.99 30.46
N PHE A 479 -23.17 -50.00 31.70
CA PHE A 479 -22.52 -48.82 32.27
C PHE A 479 -21.27 -48.41 31.48
N GLU A 480 -20.43 -49.36 31.05
CA GLU A 480 -19.26 -49.07 30.21
C GLU A 480 -19.64 -48.38 28.89
N LYS A 481 -20.73 -48.81 28.25
CA LYS A 481 -21.19 -48.19 27.00
C LYS A 481 -21.81 -46.83 27.22
N PHE A 482 -22.60 -46.64 28.28
CA PHE A 482 -23.18 -45.32 28.59
C PHE A 482 -22.15 -44.27 29.00
N ARG A 483 -21.03 -44.67 29.63
CA ARG A 483 -19.92 -43.76 29.95
C ARG A 483 -19.22 -43.17 28.72
N LEU A 484 -19.36 -43.80 27.55
CA LEU A 484 -18.83 -43.31 26.28
C LEU A 484 -19.78 -42.32 25.58
N CYS A 485 -20.98 -42.11 26.11
CA CYS A 485 -21.95 -41.16 25.61
C CYS A 485 -21.88 -39.84 26.40
N PRO A 486 -22.16 -38.68 25.77
CA PRO A 486 -22.25 -37.42 26.49
C PRO A 486 -23.40 -37.43 27.50
N LEU A 487 -23.13 -36.98 28.73
CA LEU A 487 -24.12 -36.79 29.80
C LEU A 487 -25.04 -35.59 29.48
N ASP A 488 -26.06 -35.81 28.67
CA ASP A 488 -27.23 -34.94 28.48
C ASP A 488 -28.37 -35.33 29.44
N ASP A 489 -29.43 -34.52 29.56
CA ASP A 489 -30.51 -34.76 30.52
C ASP A 489 -31.17 -36.15 30.34
N ASN A 490 -31.31 -36.60 29.09
CA ASN A 490 -31.84 -37.92 28.75
C ASN A 490 -30.90 -39.08 29.17
N MET A 491 -29.58 -38.92 29.00
CA MET A 491 -28.60 -39.90 29.48
C MET A 491 -28.51 -39.91 31.01
N LYS A 492 -28.67 -38.78 31.70
CA LYS A 492 -28.75 -38.75 33.17
C LYS A 492 -29.92 -39.60 33.68
N ASP A 493 -31.09 -39.49 33.03
CA ASP A 493 -32.25 -40.34 33.35
C ASP A 493 -31.98 -41.83 33.08
N THR A 494 -31.32 -42.13 31.96
CA THR A 494 -30.94 -43.51 31.59
C THR A 494 -29.97 -44.12 32.60
N LEU A 495 -28.93 -43.38 33.00
CA LEU A 495 -27.95 -43.79 34.01
C LEU A 495 -28.57 -43.90 35.41
N TYR A 496 -29.51 -43.00 35.76
CA TYR A 496 -30.24 -43.08 37.02
C TYR A 496 -31.07 -44.37 37.12
N ASN A 497 -31.75 -44.74 36.03
CA ASN A 497 -32.47 -46.03 35.96
C ASN A 497 -31.52 -47.23 36.04
N LEU A 498 -30.34 -47.15 35.41
CA LEU A 498 -29.31 -48.18 35.53
C LEU A 498 -28.80 -48.32 36.98
N ALA A 499 -28.63 -47.22 37.70
CA ALA A 499 -28.24 -47.25 39.11
C ALA A 499 -29.32 -47.92 39.99
N LEU A 500 -30.61 -47.67 39.71
CA LEU A 500 -31.71 -48.38 40.35
C LEU A 500 -31.70 -49.89 40.03
N ASP A 501 -31.32 -50.28 38.82
CA ASP A 501 -31.14 -51.71 38.47
C ASP A 501 -30.03 -52.37 39.30
N PHE A 502 -28.93 -51.66 39.55
CA PHE A 502 -27.87 -52.13 40.45
C PHE A 502 -28.34 -52.20 41.91
N GLU A 503 -29.14 -51.25 42.39
CA GLU A 503 -29.76 -51.31 43.72
C GLU A 503 -30.66 -52.54 43.89
N ARG A 504 -31.51 -52.83 42.89
CA ARG A 504 -32.41 -54.01 42.88
C ARG A 504 -31.65 -55.33 43.02
N LYS A 505 -30.45 -55.41 42.43
CA LYS A 505 -29.56 -56.57 42.52
C LYS A 505 -28.64 -56.57 43.76
N ARG A 506 -28.82 -55.64 44.69
CA ARG A 506 -28.01 -55.44 45.90
C ARG A 506 -26.52 -55.16 45.62
N GLN A 507 -26.21 -54.60 44.44
CA GLN A 507 -24.85 -54.24 44.04
C GLN A 507 -24.57 -52.76 44.37
N TYR A 508 -24.58 -52.43 45.66
CA TYR A 508 -24.59 -51.04 46.15
C TYR A 508 -23.33 -50.24 45.76
N ASN A 509 -22.14 -50.87 45.77
CA ASN A 509 -20.89 -50.21 45.35
C ASN A 509 -20.92 -49.79 43.87
N LYS A 510 -21.58 -50.57 43.02
CA LYS A 510 -21.71 -50.27 41.59
C LYS A 510 -22.77 -49.20 41.34
N ALA A 511 -23.89 -49.26 42.07
CA ALA A 511 -24.90 -48.19 42.04
C ALA A 511 -24.31 -46.83 42.43
N VAL A 512 -23.48 -46.79 43.47
CA VAL A 512 -22.75 -45.57 43.89
C VAL A 512 -21.84 -45.05 42.77
N ALA A 513 -21.10 -45.91 42.08
CA ALA A 513 -20.24 -45.49 40.96
C ALA A 513 -21.03 -44.88 39.78
N VAL A 514 -22.23 -45.39 39.49
CA VAL A 514 -23.12 -44.79 38.47
C VAL A 514 -23.66 -43.44 38.94
N TYR A 515 -24.06 -43.33 40.20
CA TYR A 515 -24.55 -42.08 40.79
C TYR A 515 -23.46 -41.00 40.89
N GLU A 516 -22.23 -41.36 41.23
CA GLU A 516 -21.07 -40.47 41.23
C GLU A 516 -20.74 -39.97 39.82
N HIS A 517 -20.90 -40.82 38.80
CA HIS A 517 -20.70 -40.41 37.41
C HIS A 517 -21.69 -39.32 36.98
N ILE A 518 -22.94 -39.39 37.45
CA ILE A 518 -23.94 -38.32 37.23
C ILE A 518 -23.59 -37.09 38.09
N SER A 519 -23.28 -37.29 39.37
CA SER A 519 -22.98 -36.22 40.34
C SER A 519 -21.76 -35.38 39.96
N GLY A 520 -20.76 -35.97 39.29
CA GLY A 520 -19.58 -35.25 38.80
C GLY A 520 -19.89 -34.15 37.78
N LYS A 521 -21.07 -34.18 37.13
CA LYS A 521 -21.52 -33.15 36.18
C LYS A 521 -22.75 -32.38 36.68
N ASP A 522 -23.65 -33.03 37.41
CA ASP A 522 -24.86 -32.42 37.96
C ASP A 522 -25.12 -32.94 39.38
N PRO A 523 -24.57 -32.26 40.41
CA PRO A 523 -24.66 -32.71 41.81
C PRO A 523 -26.07 -32.66 42.39
N ASP A 524 -26.97 -31.86 41.81
CA ASP A 524 -28.34 -31.63 42.30
C ASP A 524 -29.39 -32.41 41.49
N PHE A 525 -28.95 -33.34 40.63
CA PHE A 525 -29.85 -34.18 39.86
C PHE A 525 -30.63 -35.15 40.76
N LYS A 526 -31.95 -34.91 40.90
CA LYS A 526 -32.89 -35.70 41.71
C LYS A 526 -32.43 -35.86 43.17
N ASP A 527 -32.40 -37.08 43.69
CA ASP A 527 -32.07 -37.44 45.08
C ASP A 527 -30.69 -38.12 45.21
N ILE A 528 -29.81 -37.93 44.22
CA ILE A 528 -28.53 -38.65 44.10
C ILE A 528 -27.64 -38.48 45.34
N LYS A 529 -27.51 -37.27 45.91
CA LYS A 529 -26.70 -37.03 47.12
C LYS A 529 -27.16 -37.89 48.30
N THR A 530 -28.47 -37.91 48.54
CA THR A 530 -29.09 -38.71 49.61
C THR A 530 -28.92 -40.21 49.35
N LYS A 531 -29.05 -40.64 48.09
CA LYS A 531 -28.85 -42.03 47.66
C LYS A 531 -27.42 -42.52 47.85
N ILE A 532 -26.41 -41.72 47.46
CA ILE A 532 -24.99 -42.07 47.64
C ILE A 532 -24.67 -42.28 49.12
N ASP A 533 -25.11 -41.37 49.99
CA ASP A 533 -24.87 -41.46 51.44
C ASP A 533 -25.55 -42.67 52.09
N MET A 534 -26.79 -42.98 51.68
CA MET A 534 -27.53 -44.14 52.16
C MET A 534 -26.90 -45.46 51.72
N LEU A 535 -26.52 -45.56 50.44
CA LEU A 535 -25.95 -46.78 49.87
C LEU A 535 -24.54 -47.08 50.39
N ARG A 536 -23.73 -46.04 50.67
CA ARG A 536 -22.42 -46.20 51.34
C ARG A 536 -22.58 -46.76 52.75
N LYS A 537 -23.53 -46.23 53.54
CA LYS A 537 -23.84 -46.77 54.89
C LYS A 537 -24.35 -48.21 54.84
N ALA A 538 -25.12 -48.56 53.82
CA ALA A 538 -25.62 -49.93 53.61
C ALA A 538 -24.51 -50.90 53.18
N ALA A 539 -23.50 -50.44 52.43
CA ALA A 539 -22.34 -51.23 52.05
C ALA A 539 -21.39 -51.49 53.24
N ASP A 540 -21.20 -50.50 54.12
CA ASP A 540 -20.36 -50.61 55.32
C ASP A 540 -20.99 -51.48 56.43
N GLY A 541 -22.32 -51.61 56.45
CA GLY A 541 -23.06 -52.42 57.43
C GLY A 541 -22.99 -53.95 57.26
N ALA A 542 -22.27 -54.46 56.24
CA ALA A 542 -22.23 -55.89 55.89
C ALA A 542 -20.88 -56.59 56.17
N VAL A 543 -20.06 -56.06 57.09
CA VAL A 543 -18.73 -56.62 57.43
C VAL A 543 -18.67 -57.00 58.92
N PHE A 544 -19.39 -58.06 59.31
CA PHE A 544 -19.13 -58.80 60.55
C PHE A 544 -19.51 -60.28 60.35
N GLY A 545 -18.51 -61.11 60.04
CA GLY A 545 -18.64 -62.57 60.01
C GLY A 545 -17.66 -63.26 59.05
N GLY A 546 -16.68 -63.99 59.60
CA GLY A 546 -15.97 -65.05 58.88
C GLY A 546 -14.45 -64.99 58.91
N VAL A 547 -13.84 -65.99 59.55
CA VAL A 547 -12.43 -66.17 59.87
C VAL A 547 -11.64 -66.85 58.73
N GLY A 548 -10.38 -66.41 58.52
CA GLY A 548 -9.22 -67.30 58.31
C GLY A 548 -8.78 -67.62 56.87
N GLY A 549 -7.52 -67.29 56.55
CA GLY A 549 -6.80 -67.87 55.39
C GLY A 549 -5.53 -67.11 55.00
N LYS A 550 -4.36 -67.71 55.28
CA LYS A 550 -3.01 -67.22 54.96
C LYS A 550 -2.54 -67.77 53.60
N GLY A 551 -1.71 -66.99 52.89
CA GLY A 551 -0.86 -67.41 51.75
C GLY A 551 -1.47 -67.10 50.38
N GLY A 552 -0.76 -66.63 49.35
CA GLY A 552 0.65 -66.33 49.14
C GLY A 552 0.88 -66.19 47.62
N GLY A 553 1.75 -65.26 47.21
CA GLY A 553 2.49 -65.28 45.94
C GLY A 553 1.80 -64.78 44.66
N GLY A 554 2.52 -63.96 43.90
CA GLY A 554 2.45 -63.97 42.43
C GLY A 554 2.14 -62.66 41.72
N ASP A 555 3.21 -61.91 41.46
CA ASP A 555 3.50 -61.13 40.25
C ASP A 555 2.59 -60.00 39.71
N ALA A 556 3.28 -58.87 39.54
CA ALA A 556 3.26 -57.98 38.39
C ALA A 556 1.91 -57.46 37.91
N THR A 557 1.66 -56.18 38.18
CA THR A 557 1.52 -55.19 37.10
C THR A 557 1.88 -53.81 37.68
N MET A 558 2.98 -53.23 37.19
CA MET A 558 3.23 -51.80 37.29
C MET A 558 1.99 -51.07 36.78
N MET A 559 1.25 -50.39 37.66
CA MET A 559 0.38 -49.31 37.20
C MET A 559 1.28 -48.13 36.86
N VAL A 560 1.60 -48.06 35.57
CA VAL A 560 1.89 -46.81 34.88
C VAL A 560 0.70 -45.89 35.16
N ALA A 561 0.85 -45.00 36.14
CA ALA A 561 -0.03 -43.85 36.28
C ALA A 561 0.08 -43.07 34.97
N GLY A 562 -1.05 -43.03 34.26
CA GLY A 562 -1.18 -42.39 32.96
C GLY A 562 -0.60 -40.98 33.02
N SER A 563 0.45 -40.77 32.24
CA SER A 563 0.92 -39.47 31.84
C SER A 563 -0.15 -38.84 30.94
N SER A 564 -1.22 -38.31 31.54
CA SER A 564 -1.84 -37.13 30.97
C SER A 564 -0.89 -35.99 31.31
N THR A 565 0.21 -35.87 30.57
CA THR A 565 1.08 -34.70 30.64
C THR A 565 0.19 -33.50 30.38
N THR A 566 -0.14 -32.76 31.43
CA THR A 566 -0.71 -31.43 31.31
C THR A 566 0.22 -30.66 30.38
N PRO A 567 -0.27 -30.09 29.27
CA PRO A 567 0.59 -29.36 28.35
C PRO A 567 1.27 -28.24 29.15
N THR A 568 2.60 -28.23 29.13
CA THR A 568 3.42 -27.22 29.82
C THR A 568 4.12 -26.35 28.79
N LEU A 569 4.38 -25.10 29.17
CA LEU A 569 5.20 -24.18 28.40
C LEU A 569 6.10 -23.40 29.36
N GLY A 570 7.41 -23.56 29.20
CA GLY A 570 8.40 -23.30 30.24
C GLY A 570 8.06 -24.05 31.52
N ARG A 571 8.00 -23.31 32.63
CA ARG A 571 7.57 -23.86 33.93
C ARG A 571 6.05 -23.89 34.14
N TYR A 572 5.26 -23.35 33.22
CA TYR A 572 3.84 -23.10 33.46
C TYR A 572 2.96 -24.23 32.95
N GLU A 573 1.97 -24.63 33.74
CA GLU A 573 0.95 -25.59 33.33
C GLU A 573 -0.18 -24.89 32.58
N ILE A 574 -0.44 -25.27 31.32
CA ILE A 574 -1.52 -24.73 30.51
C ILE A 574 -2.85 -25.36 30.95
N LYS A 575 -3.84 -24.52 31.30
CA LYS A 575 -5.18 -24.97 31.73
C LYS A 575 -6.23 -24.84 30.64
N LYS A 576 -6.30 -23.68 29.97
CA LYS A 576 -7.25 -23.42 28.88
C LYS A 576 -6.78 -22.28 27.98
N GLU A 577 -7.33 -22.21 26.78
CA GLU A 577 -7.17 -21.05 25.90
C GLU A 577 -8.05 -19.88 26.39
N LEU A 578 -7.50 -18.66 26.42
CA LEU A 578 -8.23 -17.42 26.75
C LEU A 578 -8.65 -16.67 25.48
N GLY A 579 -7.87 -16.76 24.40
CA GLY A 579 -8.22 -16.19 23.10
C GLY A 579 -7.12 -16.34 22.05
N LYS A 580 -7.48 -16.11 20.78
CA LYS A 580 -6.55 -16.09 19.63
C LYS A 580 -6.47 -14.68 19.05
N GLY A 581 -5.26 -14.14 18.93
CA GLY A 581 -4.99 -12.85 18.30
C GLY A 581 -4.18 -12.99 17.02
N ALA A 582 -3.91 -11.86 16.35
CA ALA A 582 -3.15 -11.81 15.09
C ALA A 582 -1.70 -12.32 15.21
N MET A 583 -1.12 -12.30 16.42
CA MET A 583 0.27 -12.69 16.69
C MET A 583 0.42 -14.05 17.40
N GLY A 584 -0.69 -14.74 17.69
CA GLY A 584 -0.69 -16.05 18.33
C GLY A 584 -1.77 -16.22 19.41
N ILE A 585 -1.61 -17.25 20.25
CA ILE A 585 -2.65 -17.72 21.19
C ILE A 585 -2.29 -17.31 22.62
N VAL A 586 -3.29 -16.85 23.38
CA VAL A 586 -3.16 -16.53 24.81
C VAL A 586 -3.80 -17.65 25.62
N TYR A 587 -3.04 -18.23 26.54
CA TYR A 587 -3.48 -19.31 27.42
C TYR A 587 -3.58 -18.85 28.88
N LEU A 588 -4.52 -19.44 29.62
CA LEU A 588 -4.48 -19.44 31.08
C LEU A 588 -3.48 -20.49 31.53
N GLY A 589 -2.45 -20.06 32.24
CA GLY A 589 -1.45 -20.92 32.84
C GLY A 589 -1.43 -20.82 34.37
N VAL A 590 -0.80 -21.80 35.02
CA VAL A 590 -0.49 -21.76 36.45
C VAL A 590 1.00 -21.98 36.64
N ASP A 591 1.64 -21.12 37.44
CA ASP A 591 3.00 -21.34 37.93
C ASP A 591 2.96 -22.36 39.07
N PRO A 592 3.45 -23.60 38.88
CA PRO A 592 3.30 -24.67 39.86
C PRO A 592 4.15 -24.45 41.12
N LYS A 593 5.19 -23.60 41.05
CA LYS A 593 6.09 -23.35 42.20
C LYS A 593 5.46 -22.46 43.26
N ILE A 594 4.61 -21.52 42.86
CA ILE A 594 3.98 -20.53 43.73
C ILE A 594 2.45 -20.52 43.63
N ASN A 595 1.89 -21.48 42.87
CA ASN A 595 0.46 -21.63 42.62
C ASN A 595 -0.24 -20.35 42.14
N ARG A 596 0.40 -19.61 41.23
CA ARG A 596 -0.09 -18.33 40.69
C ARG A 596 -0.68 -18.52 39.30
N SER A 597 -1.89 -18.01 39.07
CA SER A 597 -2.48 -17.95 37.73
C SER A 597 -1.86 -16.82 36.89
N VAL A 598 -1.55 -17.12 35.63
CA VAL A 598 -0.92 -16.19 34.68
C VAL A 598 -1.60 -16.27 33.31
N ALA A 599 -1.53 -15.20 32.54
CA ALA A 599 -1.82 -15.23 31.11
C ALA A 599 -0.52 -15.49 30.33
N ILE A 600 -0.53 -16.41 29.37
CA ILE A 600 0.66 -16.80 28.60
C ILE A 600 0.38 -16.54 27.13
N LYS A 601 1.00 -15.50 26.57
CA LYS A 601 0.92 -15.19 25.14
C LYS A 601 2.01 -15.98 24.41
N THR A 602 1.63 -16.70 23.38
CA THR A 602 2.53 -17.55 22.58
C THR A 602 2.63 -17.07 21.15
N MET A 603 3.80 -17.23 20.54
CA MET A 603 4.02 -17.00 19.12
C MET A 603 4.65 -18.25 18.52
N ARG A 604 3.99 -18.82 17.49
CA ARG A 604 4.53 -19.95 16.72
C ARG A 604 5.13 -19.39 15.43
N PHE A 605 6.36 -19.79 15.12
CA PHE A 605 7.02 -19.37 13.89
C PHE A 605 6.52 -20.24 12.72
N GLU A 606 6.17 -19.61 11.59
CA GLU A 606 5.71 -20.31 10.39
C GLU A 606 6.87 -21.10 9.75
N GLU A 607 6.61 -22.35 9.37
CA GLU A 607 7.57 -23.16 8.59
C GLU A 607 7.76 -22.54 7.20
N GLY A 608 8.99 -22.18 6.84
CA GLY A 608 9.36 -21.64 5.51
C GLY A 608 9.93 -20.22 5.49
N LEU A 609 10.08 -19.56 6.64
CA LEU A 609 10.87 -18.33 6.77
C LEU A 609 12.38 -18.67 6.74
N ASP A 610 13.20 -17.77 6.18
CA ASP A 610 14.65 -17.95 6.23
C ASP A 610 15.16 -17.89 7.69
N GLU A 611 16.22 -18.64 8.02
CA GLU A 611 16.76 -18.74 9.38
C GLU A 611 17.17 -17.38 9.98
N LYS A 612 17.54 -16.40 9.15
CA LYS A 612 17.97 -15.07 9.57
C LYS A 612 16.77 -14.20 9.94
N ALA A 613 15.70 -14.23 9.15
CA ALA A 613 14.44 -13.56 9.40
C ALA A 613 13.75 -14.12 10.66
N MET A 614 13.81 -15.44 10.86
CA MET A 614 13.31 -16.08 12.10
C MET A 614 14.09 -15.62 13.34
N LYS A 615 15.42 -15.57 13.25
CA LYS A 615 16.27 -15.08 14.34
C LYS A 615 16.02 -13.60 14.66
N GLU A 616 15.89 -12.75 13.65
CA GLU A 616 15.57 -11.32 13.82
C GLU A 616 14.20 -11.09 14.47
N LEU A 617 13.20 -11.92 14.13
CA LEU A 617 11.88 -11.94 14.75
C LEU A 617 11.95 -12.20 16.25
N LYS A 618 12.67 -13.26 16.59
CA LYS A 618 12.83 -13.77 17.93
C LYS A 618 13.60 -12.80 18.82
N ASP A 619 14.74 -12.30 18.32
CA ASP A 619 15.57 -11.33 19.04
C ASP A 619 14.79 -10.04 19.36
N ARG A 620 13.88 -9.61 18.46
CA ARG A 620 13.01 -8.45 18.71
C ARG A 620 11.87 -8.75 19.68
N PHE A 621 11.20 -9.89 19.55
CA PHE A 621 10.13 -10.33 20.47
C PHE A 621 10.62 -10.35 21.92
N PHE A 622 11.82 -10.91 22.16
CA PHE A 622 12.43 -10.90 23.49
C PHE A 622 12.92 -9.52 23.93
N ARG A 623 13.45 -8.69 23.03
CA ARG A 623 13.87 -7.32 23.35
C ARG A 623 12.68 -6.44 23.76
N GLU A 624 11.53 -6.61 23.12
CA GLU A 624 10.29 -5.89 23.44
C GLU A 624 9.70 -6.39 24.77
N ALA A 625 9.68 -7.72 25.00
CA ALA A 625 9.30 -8.29 26.29
C ALA A 625 10.21 -7.83 27.44
N GLN A 626 11.53 -7.76 27.20
CA GLN A 626 12.51 -7.29 28.17
C GLN A 626 12.37 -5.80 28.48
N ALA A 627 12.10 -4.98 27.46
CA ALA A 627 11.83 -3.55 27.65
C ALA A 627 10.55 -3.34 28.48
N ALA A 628 9.44 -3.99 28.10
CA ALA A 628 8.18 -3.87 28.80
C ALA A 628 8.20 -4.51 30.21
N GLY A 629 9.02 -5.53 30.44
CA GLY A 629 9.15 -6.20 31.74
C GLY A 629 9.71 -5.33 32.86
N ASN A 630 10.41 -4.24 32.53
CA ASN A 630 10.92 -3.28 33.52
C ASN A 630 9.87 -2.23 33.93
N LEU A 631 8.70 -2.18 33.27
CA LEU A 631 7.66 -1.21 33.57
C LEU A 631 6.86 -1.66 34.80
N THR A 632 6.82 -0.82 35.83
CA THR A 632 5.97 -1.04 37.01
C THR A 632 5.04 0.16 37.21
N HIS A 633 3.81 0.04 36.71
CA HIS A 633 2.79 1.07 36.82
C HIS A 633 1.42 0.44 37.09
N PRO A 634 0.55 1.03 37.94
CA PRO A 634 -0.76 0.46 38.28
C PRO A 634 -1.69 0.29 37.07
N HIS A 635 -1.47 1.04 35.98
CA HIS A 635 -2.26 0.95 34.74
C HIS A 635 -1.53 0.26 33.58
N ILE A 636 -0.43 -0.47 33.83
CA ILE A 636 0.29 -1.26 32.81
C ILE A 636 0.24 -2.73 33.24
N VAL A 637 0.03 -3.65 32.30
CA VAL A 637 0.08 -5.09 32.58
C VAL A 637 1.50 -5.50 33.00
N LYS A 638 1.62 -6.28 34.07
CA LYS A 638 2.94 -6.75 34.54
C LYS A 638 3.36 -7.99 33.76
N ILE A 639 4.58 -7.98 33.24
CA ILE A 639 5.22 -9.17 32.65
C ILE A 639 6.03 -9.85 33.76
N TYR A 640 5.82 -11.16 33.93
CA TYR A 640 6.48 -11.97 34.94
C TYR A 640 7.67 -12.75 34.40
N ASP A 641 7.56 -13.24 33.17
CA ASP A 641 8.57 -14.11 32.56
C ASP A 641 8.45 -14.07 31.04
N ALA A 642 9.54 -14.33 30.34
CA ALA A 642 9.57 -14.52 28.90
C ALA A 642 10.61 -15.59 28.55
N GLY A 643 10.26 -16.52 27.69
CA GLY A 643 11.14 -17.63 27.35
C GLY A 643 10.77 -18.31 26.04
N GLU A 644 11.47 -19.39 25.75
CA GLU A 644 11.28 -20.19 24.55
C GLU A 644 11.34 -21.67 24.92
N GLU A 645 10.41 -22.46 24.36
CA GLU A 645 10.45 -23.91 24.45
C GLU A 645 9.85 -24.51 23.18
N GLN A 646 10.52 -25.52 22.60
CA GLN A 646 10.07 -26.25 21.41
C GLN A 646 9.66 -25.33 20.23
N ASP A 647 10.50 -24.34 19.92
CA ASP A 647 10.26 -23.34 18.86
C ASP A 647 8.99 -22.49 19.05
N ILE A 648 8.51 -22.38 20.30
CA ILE A 648 7.43 -21.47 20.70
C ILE A 648 8.01 -20.44 21.65
N ALA A 649 7.98 -19.17 21.25
CA ALA A 649 8.28 -18.06 22.14
C ALA A 649 7.05 -17.72 22.99
N TYR A 650 7.25 -17.47 24.28
CA TYR A 650 6.17 -17.15 25.22
C TYR A 650 6.49 -15.98 26.14
N ILE A 651 5.44 -15.26 26.54
CA ILE A 651 5.48 -14.22 27.57
C ILE A 651 4.39 -14.52 28.58
N ALA A 652 4.80 -14.75 29.83
CA ALA A 652 3.89 -14.92 30.96
C ALA A 652 3.67 -13.56 31.64
N MET A 653 2.41 -13.16 31.75
CA MET A 653 1.98 -11.86 32.27
C MET A 653 0.86 -12.01 33.28
N GLU A 654 0.54 -10.91 33.95
CA GLU A 654 -0.59 -10.80 34.87
C GLU A 654 -1.89 -11.25 34.21
N LEU A 655 -2.61 -12.17 34.87
CA LEU A 655 -3.95 -12.56 34.44
C LEU A 655 -4.94 -11.46 34.83
N LEU A 656 -5.46 -10.75 33.84
CA LEU A 656 -6.46 -9.70 34.02
C LEU A 656 -7.87 -10.31 34.04
N LYS A 657 -8.72 -9.85 34.96
CA LYS A 657 -10.13 -10.24 35.06
C LYS A 657 -10.99 -9.02 34.73
N GLY A 658 -11.70 -9.10 33.62
CA GLY A 658 -12.49 -8.01 33.05
C GLY A 658 -12.59 -8.13 31.53
N ASP A 659 -13.10 -7.08 30.88
CA ASP A 659 -13.28 -7.01 29.42
C ASP A 659 -12.41 -5.90 28.84
N ASP A 660 -12.01 -6.02 27.58
CA ASP A 660 -11.34 -4.94 26.85
C ASP A 660 -12.31 -3.79 26.50
N LEU A 661 -11.78 -2.57 26.33
CA LEU A 661 -12.60 -1.39 26.07
C LEU A 661 -13.35 -1.44 24.74
N LYS A 662 -13.02 -2.34 23.81
CA LYS A 662 -13.73 -2.50 22.53
C LYS A 662 -15.19 -2.87 22.75
N LYS A 663 -15.50 -3.57 23.85
CA LYS A 663 -16.87 -3.90 24.25
C LYS A 663 -17.76 -2.65 24.32
N TRP A 664 -17.19 -1.49 24.69
CA TRP A 664 -17.90 -0.23 24.82
C TRP A 664 -17.60 0.79 23.70
N ALA A 665 -17.04 0.34 22.57
CA ALA A 665 -16.68 1.18 21.43
C ALA A 665 -17.76 1.18 20.32
N SER A 666 -19.00 0.79 20.63
CA SER A 666 -20.13 0.78 19.71
C SER A 666 -21.28 1.62 20.24
N LYS A 667 -22.04 2.28 19.35
CA LYS A 667 -23.16 3.18 19.73
C LYS A 667 -24.13 2.59 20.75
N ASP A 668 -24.44 1.31 20.65
CA ASP A 668 -25.41 0.64 21.52
C ASP A 668 -24.88 0.31 22.93
N ASN A 669 -23.59 0.52 23.19
CA ASN A 669 -22.95 0.12 24.43
C ASN A 669 -21.90 1.12 24.92
N LEU A 670 -22.09 2.42 24.68
CA LEU A 670 -21.15 3.46 25.10
C LEU A 670 -21.13 3.64 26.62
N LEU A 671 -19.95 3.91 27.17
CA LEU A 671 -19.80 4.31 28.56
C LEU A 671 -20.25 5.76 28.79
N PRO A 672 -20.60 6.13 30.04
CA PRO A 672 -20.72 7.51 30.45
C PRO A 672 -19.46 8.33 30.12
N VAL A 673 -19.64 9.57 29.67
CA VAL A 673 -18.55 10.44 29.19
C VAL A 673 -17.48 10.64 30.25
N ASP A 674 -17.88 10.86 31.51
CA ASP A 674 -16.99 10.97 32.66
C ASP A 674 -16.11 9.71 32.83
N LYS A 675 -16.68 8.51 32.67
CA LYS A 675 -15.91 7.27 32.72
C LYS A 675 -14.94 7.12 31.56
N VAL A 676 -15.34 7.52 30.35
CA VAL A 676 -14.42 7.52 29.20
C VAL A 676 -13.24 8.44 29.45
N LEU A 677 -13.48 9.68 29.90
CA LEU A 677 -12.42 10.64 30.21
C LEU A 677 -11.49 10.14 31.32
N GLU A 678 -12.03 9.51 32.37
CA GLU A 678 -11.26 8.93 33.48
C GLU A 678 -10.31 7.83 32.97
N TYR A 679 -10.84 6.89 32.19
CA TYR A 679 -10.06 5.76 31.67
C TYR A 679 -8.99 6.18 30.67
N ILE A 680 -9.31 7.13 29.78
CA ILE A 680 -8.33 7.66 28.82
C ILE A 680 -7.26 8.50 29.53
N ALA A 681 -7.58 9.22 30.60
CA ALA A 681 -6.60 9.92 31.42
C ALA A 681 -5.62 8.93 32.09
N HIS A 682 -6.12 7.83 32.66
CA HIS A 682 -5.28 6.77 33.23
C HIS A 682 -4.38 6.10 32.18
N ALA A 683 -4.89 5.88 30.96
CA ALA A 683 -4.11 5.36 29.85
C ALA A 683 -3.02 6.36 29.39
N ALA A 684 -3.33 7.65 29.34
CA ALA A 684 -2.37 8.70 29.00
C ALA A 684 -1.23 8.81 30.05
N ASP A 685 -1.54 8.67 31.34
CA ASP A 685 -0.53 8.61 32.42
C ASP A 685 0.35 7.35 32.30
N ALA A 686 -0.23 6.20 31.97
CA ALA A 686 0.50 4.95 31.72
C ALA A 686 1.47 5.08 30.55
N LEU A 687 1.02 5.69 29.44
CA LEU A 687 1.87 5.99 28.28
C LEU A 687 2.99 6.96 28.64
N ALA A 688 2.72 8.01 29.40
CA ALA A 688 3.74 8.95 29.86
C ALA A 688 4.85 8.26 30.68
N TYR A 689 4.47 7.31 31.54
CA TYR A 689 5.43 6.49 32.30
C TYR A 689 6.30 5.61 31.39
N ALA A 690 5.70 4.95 30.39
CA ALA A 690 6.43 4.13 29.43
C ALA A 690 7.37 4.97 28.55
N HIS A 691 6.91 6.14 28.06
CA HIS A 691 7.69 7.06 27.22
C HIS A 691 8.93 7.59 27.94
N LYS A 692 8.83 7.88 29.25
CA LYS A 692 9.99 8.26 30.09
C LYS A 692 11.05 7.17 30.17
N SER A 693 10.65 5.92 30.02
CA SER A 693 11.54 4.75 29.99
C SER A 693 12.02 4.42 28.56
N GLY A 694 11.74 5.28 27.58
CA GLY A 694 12.14 5.11 26.18
C GLY A 694 11.30 4.10 25.40
N ILE A 695 10.15 3.66 25.95
CA ILE A 695 9.30 2.63 25.37
C ILE A 695 8.08 3.29 24.73
N VAL A 696 7.83 3.00 23.45
CA VAL A 696 6.67 3.48 22.68
C VAL A 696 5.78 2.28 22.37
N HIS A 697 4.47 2.38 22.59
CA HIS A 697 3.54 1.27 22.50
C HIS A 697 3.20 0.88 21.05
N ARG A 698 2.97 1.86 20.17
CA ARG A 698 2.72 1.76 18.72
C ARG A 698 1.43 1.05 18.25
N ASP A 699 0.61 0.54 19.15
CA ASP A 699 -0.65 -0.17 18.83
C ASP A 699 -1.72 0.12 19.89
N ILE A 700 -1.95 1.40 20.20
CA ILE A 700 -3.00 1.80 21.13
C ILE A 700 -4.37 1.75 20.43
N LYS A 701 -5.31 1.01 21.01
CA LYS A 701 -6.70 0.84 20.56
C LYS A 701 -7.56 0.31 21.71
N PRO A 702 -8.91 0.37 21.65
CA PRO A 702 -9.77 -0.15 22.71
C PRO A 702 -9.49 -1.61 23.11
N ALA A 703 -9.15 -2.46 22.14
CA ALA A 703 -8.86 -3.88 22.39
C ALA A 703 -7.59 -4.14 23.22
N ASN A 704 -6.71 -3.15 23.36
CA ASN A 704 -5.46 -3.26 24.12
C ASN A 704 -5.54 -2.54 25.49
N ILE A 705 -6.71 -2.05 25.87
CA ILE A 705 -6.97 -1.43 27.18
C ILE A 705 -8.05 -2.26 27.87
N MET A 706 -7.70 -2.93 28.95
CA MET A 706 -8.59 -3.79 29.73
C MET A 706 -9.25 -2.99 30.85
N LEU A 707 -10.57 -3.06 30.99
CA LEU A 707 -11.31 -2.59 32.16
C LEU A 707 -11.53 -3.78 33.11
N LEU A 708 -10.96 -3.68 34.31
CA LEU A 708 -11.01 -4.74 35.31
C LEU A 708 -12.29 -4.67 36.14
N ASP A 709 -12.64 -5.78 36.80
CA ASP A 709 -13.80 -5.89 37.69
C ASP A 709 -13.76 -4.88 38.87
N ASP A 710 -12.58 -4.39 39.24
CA ASP A 710 -12.37 -3.37 40.28
C ASP A 710 -12.56 -1.93 39.78
N GLY A 711 -12.91 -1.74 38.50
CA GLY A 711 -13.13 -0.45 37.87
C GLY A 711 -11.85 0.26 37.40
N THR A 712 -10.68 -0.37 37.50
CA THR A 712 -9.42 0.19 37.01
C THR A 712 -9.10 -0.30 35.59
N ILE A 713 -8.25 0.46 34.87
CA ILE A 713 -7.78 0.05 33.54
C ILE A 713 -6.35 -0.48 33.57
N ARG A 714 -6.04 -1.39 32.64
CA ARG A 714 -4.69 -1.87 32.34
C ARG A 714 -4.41 -1.78 30.85
N VAL A 715 -3.35 -1.07 30.49
CA VAL A 715 -2.79 -1.07 29.13
C VAL A 715 -1.97 -2.35 28.95
N ALA A 716 -2.33 -3.13 27.95
CA ALA A 716 -1.71 -4.40 27.60
C ALA A 716 -1.10 -4.36 26.20
N ASP A 717 -0.29 -5.36 25.85
CA ASP A 717 0.27 -5.53 24.49
C ASP A 717 1.20 -4.38 24.01
N PHE A 718 2.10 -3.91 24.89
CA PHE A 718 3.18 -3.01 24.50
C PHE A 718 3.97 -3.60 23.34
N GLY A 719 3.88 -2.92 22.19
CA GLY A 719 4.27 -3.32 20.84
C GLY A 719 5.26 -4.45 20.69
N ILE A 720 4.77 -5.69 20.82
CA ILE A 720 5.39 -6.92 20.30
C ILE A 720 5.19 -7.04 18.75
N ALA A 721 4.50 -6.06 18.17
CA ALA A 721 3.95 -6.10 16.83
C ALA A 721 4.74 -5.25 15.82
N ARG A 722 5.90 -5.74 15.38
CA ARG A 722 6.38 -5.39 14.04
C ARG A 722 7.12 -6.52 13.36
N ILE A 723 6.48 -7.68 13.38
CA ILE A 723 7.03 -8.91 12.82
C ILE A 723 6.42 -9.26 11.45
N THR A 724 5.35 -8.60 11.00
CA THR A 724 4.75 -8.97 9.70
C THR A 724 4.27 -7.82 8.81
N GLU A 725 4.14 -6.58 9.28
CA GLU A 725 3.48 -5.54 8.47
C GLU A 725 4.40 -4.60 7.68
N SER A 726 5.70 -4.61 7.93
CA SER A 726 6.65 -3.82 7.11
C SER A 726 7.44 -4.62 6.08
N SER A 727 7.18 -5.92 5.98
CA SER A 727 7.84 -6.82 5.05
C SER A 727 6.83 -7.80 4.45
N LYS A 728 5.87 -7.25 3.70
CA LYS A 728 5.10 -7.87 2.58
C LYS A 728 3.90 -7.00 2.25
N THR A 729 4.03 -6.09 1.30
CA THR A 729 2.89 -5.55 0.53
C THR A 729 3.01 -5.99 -0.92
N ALA A 730 2.88 -7.31 -1.14
CA ALA A 730 2.70 -7.89 -2.48
C ALA A 730 1.38 -8.68 -2.62
N THR A 731 0.67 -9.01 -1.53
CA THR A 731 -0.45 -9.98 -1.59
C THR A 731 -1.65 -9.69 -0.69
N GLY A 732 -1.88 -8.43 -0.29
CA GLY A 732 -3.23 -7.95 0.04
C GLY A 732 -4.08 -8.75 1.03
N THR A 733 -3.53 -9.36 2.08
CA THR A 733 -4.35 -9.84 3.21
C THR A 733 -3.58 -9.82 4.53
N VAL A 734 -4.19 -9.19 5.53
CA VAL A 734 -3.79 -8.93 6.92
C VAL A 734 -2.70 -7.86 7.11
N LEU A 735 -2.99 -6.65 6.64
CA LEU A 735 -2.61 -5.45 7.41
C LEU A 735 -3.60 -5.38 8.57
N GLY A 736 -3.14 -5.23 9.82
CA GLY A 736 -3.98 -4.97 10.96
C GLY A 736 -4.90 -3.76 10.72
N THR A 737 -5.92 -3.61 11.55
CA THR A 737 -6.91 -2.52 11.46
C THR A 737 -6.20 -1.15 11.52
N PRO A 738 -5.94 -0.45 10.39
CA PRO A 738 -4.99 0.69 10.33
C PRO A 738 -5.52 1.96 10.99
N TYR A 739 -6.76 1.91 11.46
CA TYR A 739 -7.57 3.05 11.86
C TYR A 739 -6.98 3.85 13.02
N TYR A 740 -6.11 3.24 13.85
CA TYR A 740 -5.47 3.90 14.98
C TYR A 740 -4.03 4.32 14.68
N MET A 741 -3.48 4.01 13.50
CA MET A 741 -2.11 4.35 13.15
C MET A 741 -1.96 5.87 12.99
N SER A 742 -0.85 6.40 13.50
CA SER A 742 -0.49 7.80 13.27
C SER A 742 0.00 8.06 11.83
N PRO A 743 -0.10 9.29 11.31
CA PRO A 743 0.41 9.66 9.98
C PRO A 743 1.89 9.29 9.77
N GLU A 744 2.72 9.45 10.80
CA GLU A 744 4.14 9.08 10.77
C GLU A 744 4.38 7.57 10.73
N GLN A 745 3.50 6.76 11.35
CA GLN A 745 3.53 5.31 11.22
C GLN A 745 3.17 4.87 9.79
N ILE A 746 2.13 5.47 9.20
CA ILE A 746 1.71 5.20 7.81
C ILE A 746 2.80 5.59 6.81
N ALA A 747 3.44 6.74 7.02
CA ALA A 747 4.51 7.24 6.16
C ALA A 747 5.87 6.54 6.38
N GLY A 748 5.98 5.60 7.32
CA GLY A 748 7.24 4.91 7.64
C GLY A 748 8.32 5.83 8.23
N LYS A 749 7.96 6.97 8.80
CA LYS A 749 8.87 7.93 9.44
C LYS A 749 9.27 7.43 10.85
N LYS A 750 10.23 8.12 11.48
CA LYS A 750 10.63 7.82 12.87
C LYS A 750 9.44 8.05 13.81
N VAL A 751 9.09 7.02 14.59
CA VAL A 751 7.95 7.01 15.52
C VAL A 751 8.44 7.22 16.94
N ASP A 752 7.89 8.22 17.64
CA ASP A 752 8.11 8.49 19.08
C ASP A 752 6.79 8.41 19.86
N GLY A 753 6.82 8.74 21.16
CA GLY A 753 5.64 8.65 22.04
C GLY A 753 4.41 9.45 21.58
N ARG A 754 4.58 10.48 20.74
CA ARG A 754 3.47 11.30 20.23
C ARG A 754 2.59 10.55 19.22
N ALA A 755 3.08 9.43 18.69
CA ALA A 755 2.26 8.51 17.91
C ALA A 755 1.22 7.80 18.78
N ASP A 756 1.60 7.37 20.00
CA ASP A 756 0.66 6.73 20.92
C ASP A 756 -0.44 7.70 21.37
N LEU A 757 -0.11 8.99 21.51
CA LEU A 757 -1.08 10.02 21.87
C LEU A 757 -2.09 10.27 20.74
N PHE A 758 -1.66 10.19 19.48
CA PHE A 758 -2.57 10.22 18.34
C PHE A 758 -3.51 9.01 18.35
N SER A 759 -2.97 7.80 18.51
CA SER A 759 -3.77 6.57 18.62
C SER A 759 -4.74 6.59 19.80
N LEU A 760 -4.34 7.18 20.93
CA LEU A 760 -5.21 7.40 22.08
C LEU A 760 -6.29 8.45 21.80
N GLY A 761 -6.00 9.48 20.99
CA GLY A 761 -6.99 10.45 20.49
C GLY A 761 -8.05 9.78 19.60
N VAL A 762 -7.65 8.86 18.73
CA VAL A 762 -8.59 8.06 17.92
C VAL A 762 -9.45 7.17 18.83
N THR A 763 -8.83 6.54 19.82
CA THR A 763 -9.52 5.72 20.84
C THR A 763 -10.53 6.55 21.62
N LEU A 764 -10.18 7.76 22.05
CA LEU A 764 -11.07 8.70 22.74
C LEU A 764 -12.29 9.06 21.87
N PHE A 765 -12.06 9.40 20.60
CA PHE A 765 -13.15 9.71 19.67
C PHE A 765 -14.11 8.52 19.53
N GLU A 766 -13.59 7.31 19.34
CA GLU A 766 -14.41 6.10 19.17
C GLU A 766 -15.20 5.73 20.43
N MET A 767 -14.58 5.83 21.61
CA MET A 767 -15.26 5.54 22.88
C MET A 767 -16.36 6.56 23.22
N LEU A 768 -16.29 7.79 22.68
CA LEU A 768 -17.30 8.82 22.90
C LEU A 768 -18.46 8.72 21.91
N THR A 769 -18.18 8.33 20.66
CA THR A 769 -19.13 8.42 19.54
C THR A 769 -19.63 7.05 19.04
N GLY A 770 -18.92 5.97 19.36
CA GLY A 770 -19.16 4.62 18.82
C GLY A 770 -18.73 4.44 17.37
N GLU A 771 -18.05 5.42 16.79
CA GLU A 771 -17.53 5.40 15.42
C GLU A 771 -16.08 5.84 15.37
N LYS A 772 -15.31 5.36 14.40
CA LYS A 772 -13.94 5.82 14.18
C LYS A 772 -13.95 7.16 13.41
N PRO A 773 -12.97 8.06 13.62
CA PRO A 773 -12.92 9.35 12.92
C PRO A 773 -12.89 9.19 11.40
N TRP A 774 -12.12 8.23 10.89
CA TRP A 774 -12.01 7.96 9.46
C TRP A 774 -12.51 6.54 9.17
N LYS A 775 -13.41 6.41 8.19
CA LYS A 775 -14.07 5.14 7.85
C LYS A 775 -13.41 4.42 6.67
N GLY A 776 -12.68 5.15 5.82
CA GLY A 776 -11.84 4.57 4.78
C GLY A 776 -12.54 4.14 3.48
N GLY A 777 -13.85 4.35 3.32
CA GLY A 777 -14.56 3.95 2.10
C GLY A 777 -14.37 2.46 1.75
N GLU A 778 -14.28 2.13 0.46
CA GLU A 778 -14.17 0.76 -0.04
C GLU A 778 -12.72 0.22 -0.09
N SER A 779 -11.70 1.06 0.16
CA SER A 779 -10.29 0.67 0.01
C SER A 779 -9.42 1.07 1.20
N ILE A 780 -8.45 0.22 1.55
CA ILE A 780 -7.49 0.52 2.61
C ILE A 780 -6.61 1.75 2.28
N GLY A 781 -6.36 2.01 0.99
CA GLY A 781 -5.59 3.18 0.55
C GLY A 781 -6.32 4.49 0.85
N THR A 782 -7.65 4.51 0.69
CA THR A 782 -8.50 5.64 1.05
C THR A 782 -8.43 5.91 2.55
N LEU A 783 -8.52 4.88 3.40
CA LEU A 783 -8.34 5.03 4.85
C LEU A 783 -7.00 5.67 5.22
N LEU A 784 -5.91 5.16 4.64
CA LEU A 784 -4.57 5.66 4.91
C LEU A 784 -4.43 7.13 4.49
N PHE A 785 -4.99 7.50 3.33
CA PHE A 785 -5.01 8.89 2.88
C PHE A 785 -5.81 9.80 3.83
N GLN A 786 -7.00 9.37 4.27
CA GLN A 786 -7.82 10.13 5.23
C GLN A 786 -7.07 10.37 6.55
N ILE A 787 -6.40 9.33 7.06
CA ILE A 787 -5.59 9.46 8.28
C ILE A 787 -4.43 10.44 8.07
N THR A 788 -3.79 10.49 6.90
CA THR A 788 -2.65 11.39 6.66
C THR A 788 -3.05 12.82 6.29
N SER A 789 -4.20 13.02 5.65
CA SER A 789 -4.52 14.25 4.92
C SER A 789 -5.82 14.92 5.41
N ASP A 790 -6.88 14.15 5.68
CA ASP A 790 -8.19 14.71 5.98
C ASP A 790 -8.26 15.21 7.43
N PRO A 791 -8.90 16.36 7.72
CA PRO A 791 -9.14 16.79 9.09
C PRO A 791 -9.97 15.73 9.86
N CYS A 792 -9.88 15.75 11.19
CA CYS A 792 -10.79 14.95 12.01
C CYS A 792 -12.21 15.50 11.85
N PRO A 793 -13.23 14.66 11.57
CA PRO A 793 -14.62 15.08 11.61
C PRO A 793 -15.01 15.62 12.99
N ASP A 794 -15.99 16.50 13.06
CA ASP A 794 -16.47 17.06 14.33
C ASP A 794 -17.24 15.96 15.11
N PRO A 795 -16.79 15.58 16.32
CA PRO A 795 -17.51 14.63 17.17
C PRO A 795 -18.98 15.00 17.43
N LEU A 796 -19.32 16.30 17.41
CA LEU A 796 -20.70 16.77 17.61
C LEU A 796 -21.64 16.41 16.46
N GLU A 797 -21.14 16.16 15.25
CA GLU A 797 -21.96 15.66 14.15
C GLU A 797 -22.44 14.22 14.40
N VAL A 798 -21.67 13.43 15.16
CA VAL A 798 -22.00 12.04 15.50
C VAL A 798 -22.76 11.97 16.81
N ARG A 799 -22.38 12.79 17.79
CA ARG A 799 -22.95 12.81 19.14
C ARG A 799 -23.11 14.26 19.68
N PRO A 800 -24.26 14.91 19.45
CA PRO A 800 -24.48 16.32 19.79
C PRO A 800 -24.46 16.66 21.29
N ASP A 801 -24.63 15.69 22.18
CA ASP A 801 -24.67 15.86 23.65
C ASP A 801 -23.27 15.94 24.30
N LEU A 802 -22.18 15.86 23.53
CA LEU A 802 -20.82 15.90 24.09
C LEU A 802 -20.45 17.30 24.65
N PRO A 803 -19.79 17.37 25.82
CA PRO A 803 -19.19 18.61 26.33
C PRO A 803 -18.18 19.22 25.35
N LYS A 804 -18.36 20.52 25.04
CA LYS A 804 -17.53 21.23 24.04
C LYS A 804 -16.03 21.25 24.37
N ASP A 805 -15.67 21.24 25.65
CA ASP A 805 -14.28 21.28 26.08
C ASP A 805 -13.49 20.02 25.68
N ILE A 806 -14.18 18.88 25.45
CA ILE A 806 -13.55 17.63 25.00
C ILE A 806 -13.06 17.76 23.55
N LEU A 807 -13.74 18.53 22.72
CA LEU A 807 -13.41 18.70 21.30
C LEU A 807 -12.00 19.28 21.12
N ALA A 808 -11.60 20.19 22.00
CA ALA A 808 -10.28 20.80 21.96
C ALA A 808 -9.17 19.77 22.27
N VAL A 809 -9.43 18.79 23.14
CA VAL A 809 -8.51 17.69 23.43
C VAL A 809 -8.40 16.74 22.24
N ILE A 810 -9.53 16.39 21.60
CA ILE A 810 -9.57 15.54 20.41
C ILE A 810 -8.82 16.21 19.23
N ASP A 811 -9.11 17.48 18.94
CA ASP A 811 -8.45 18.22 17.86
C ASP A 811 -6.93 18.32 18.08
N LYS A 812 -6.49 18.59 19.32
CA LYS A 812 -5.06 18.64 19.67
C LYS A 812 -4.40 17.27 19.50
N ALA A 813 -5.02 16.19 19.97
CA ALA A 813 -4.45 14.84 19.87
C ALA A 813 -4.36 14.36 18.41
N LEU A 814 -5.29 14.76 17.55
CA LEU A 814 -5.42 14.30 16.15
C LEU A 814 -4.78 15.24 15.11
N LYS A 815 -3.98 16.23 15.51
CA LYS A 815 -3.17 17.02 14.57
C LYS A 815 -2.26 16.11 13.75
N LYS A 816 -2.12 16.38 12.46
CA LYS A 816 -1.33 15.52 11.57
C LYS A 816 0.16 15.58 11.88
N LYS A 817 0.67 16.77 12.23
CA LYS A 817 2.06 16.96 12.61
C LYS A 817 2.30 16.66 14.10
N PRO A 818 3.28 15.80 14.47
CA PRO A 818 3.56 15.45 15.87
C PRO A 818 3.88 16.65 16.78
N GLU A 819 4.57 17.67 16.25
CA GLU A 819 4.91 18.91 16.97
C GLU A 819 3.70 19.77 17.34
N GLU A 820 2.56 19.59 16.67
CA GLU A 820 1.33 20.33 16.96
C GLU A 820 0.45 19.62 18.01
N ARG A 821 0.74 18.35 18.34
CA ARG A 821 0.01 17.52 19.32
C ARG A 821 0.40 17.83 20.77
N PHE A 822 -0.22 17.13 21.70
CA PHE A 822 0.33 16.98 23.05
C PHE A 822 1.74 16.40 22.98
N GLN A 823 2.70 16.98 23.70
CA GLN A 823 4.09 16.53 23.66
C GLN A 823 4.32 15.38 24.65
N THR A 824 3.49 15.27 25.69
CA THR A 824 3.57 14.20 26.69
C THR A 824 2.19 13.65 27.05
N GLY A 825 2.13 12.38 27.46
CA GLY A 825 0.89 11.80 27.98
C GLY A 825 0.38 12.49 29.24
N THR A 826 1.28 13.07 30.06
CA THR A 826 0.90 13.84 31.26
C THR A 826 0.11 15.10 30.90
N GLU A 827 0.45 15.80 29.82
CA GLU A 827 -0.32 16.97 29.35
C GLU A 827 -1.74 16.55 28.94
N MET A 828 -1.86 15.46 28.17
CA MET A 828 -3.16 14.95 27.74
C MET A 828 -4.00 14.46 28.93
N ALA A 829 -3.39 13.75 29.88
CA ALA A 829 -4.05 13.28 31.09
C ALA A 829 -4.55 14.45 31.95
N GLN A 830 -3.75 15.50 32.10
CA GLN A 830 -4.15 16.68 32.87
C GLN A 830 -5.32 17.42 32.20
N ALA A 831 -5.29 17.60 30.88
CA ALA A 831 -6.40 18.23 30.14
C ALA A 831 -7.72 17.46 30.32
N LEU A 832 -7.68 16.12 30.30
CA LEU A 832 -8.86 15.29 30.56
C LEU A 832 -9.36 15.38 32.00
N LYS A 833 -8.44 15.42 32.98
CA LYS A 833 -8.76 15.60 34.41
C LYS A 833 -9.35 16.97 34.72
N ASP A 834 -8.90 18.02 34.03
CA ASP A 834 -9.46 19.37 34.17
C ASP A 834 -10.93 19.40 33.75
N ILE A 835 -11.27 18.73 32.62
CA ILE A 835 -12.66 18.60 32.15
C ILE A 835 -13.51 17.83 33.16
N LEU A 836 -12.99 16.73 33.71
CA LEU A 836 -13.67 15.96 34.77
C LEU A 836 -13.94 16.79 36.02
N ALA A 837 -13.06 17.74 36.33
CA ALA A 837 -13.21 18.67 37.44
C ALA A 837 -14.11 19.88 37.11
N GLY A 838 -14.71 19.95 35.92
CA GLY A 838 -15.53 21.07 35.46
C GLY A 838 -14.73 22.34 35.15
N LYS A 839 -13.41 22.22 34.94
CA LYS A 839 -12.51 23.31 34.57
C LYS A 839 -12.27 23.29 33.07
N LYS A 840 -11.96 24.47 32.50
CA LYS A 840 -11.46 24.53 31.12
C LYS A 840 -10.12 23.80 31.03
N PRO A 841 -9.92 22.92 30.04
CA PRO A 841 -8.68 22.17 29.89
C PRO A 841 -7.51 23.11 29.56
N VAL A 842 -6.39 22.95 30.26
CA VAL A 842 -5.15 23.63 29.88
C VAL A 842 -4.53 22.87 28.71
N ILE A 843 -4.62 23.43 27.51
CA ILE A 843 -4.01 22.87 26.30
C ILE A 843 -2.75 23.68 26.00
N PRO A 844 -1.54 23.09 26.12
CA PRO A 844 -0.31 23.78 25.77
C PRO A 844 -0.35 24.18 24.30
N GLU A 845 -0.19 25.47 24.02
CA GLU A 845 0.14 25.91 22.66
C GLU A 845 1.48 25.28 22.31
N GLY A 846 1.55 24.60 21.16
CA GLY A 846 2.84 24.08 20.68
C GLY A 846 3.81 25.23 20.49
N PRO A 847 5.13 24.98 20.33
CA PRO A 847 6.02 26.05 19.91
C PRO A 847 5.40 26.68 18.65
N ALA A 848 5.03 27.96 18.74
CA ALA A 848 4.64 28.73 17.57
C ALA A 848 5.72 28.48 16.51
N PRO A 849 5.37 28.28 15.22
CA PRO A 849 6.39 28.23 14.18
C PRO A 849 7.29 29.43 14.43
N ALA A 850 8.58 29.19 14.67
CA ALA A 850 9.53 30.25 14.95
C ALA A 850 9.29 31.30 13.86
N ALA A 851 8.79 32.47 14.27
CA ALA A 851 8.64 33.58 13.34
C ALA A 851 10.01 33.69 12.68
N ALA A 852 10.04 33.59 11.35
CA ALA A 852 11.26 33.85 10.60
C ALA A 852 11.86 35.12 11.21
N PRO A 853 13.15 35.12 11.63
CA PRO A 853 13.73 36.32 12.19
C PRO A 853 13.44 37.46 11.21
N PRO A 854 12.93 38.61 11.68
CA PRO A 854 12.62 39.71 10.80
C PRO A 854 13.87 39.97 9.95
N ALA A 855 13.69 40.04 8.63
CA ALA A 855 14.78 40.32 7.72
C ALA A 855 15.58 41.51 8.30
N PRO A 856 16.91 41.40 8.42
CA PRO A 856 17.70 42.50 8.96
C PRO A 856 17.38 43.74 8.13
N SER A 857 17.11 44.85 8.82
CA SER A 857 16.85 46.11 8.14
C SER A 857 18.05 46.42 7.23
N ILE A 858 17.80 47.04 6.07
CA ILE A 858 18.83 47.40 5.09
C ILE A 858 20.01 48.16 5.74
N GLN A 859 19.76 48.84 6.87
CA GLN A 859 20.78 49.52 7.67
C GLN A 859 21.71 48.59 8.47
N GLN A 860 21.27 47.42 8.92
CA GLN A 860 22.13 46.43 9.60
C GLN A 860 22.99 45.64 8.60
N ALA A 861 22.45 45.29 7.43
CA ALA A 861 23.20 44.60 6.37
C ALA A 861 24.34 45.46 5.77
N MET A 862 24.23 46.79 5.82
CA MET A 862 25.30 47.69 5.36
C MET A 862 26.43 47.90 6.37
N GLN A 863 26.24 47.59 7.66
CA GLN A 863 27.30 47.73 8.68
C GLN A 863 28.20 46.50 8.78
N GLU A 864 27.72 45.30 8.46
CA GLU A 864 28.53 44.07 8.46
C GLU A 864 29.41 43.91 7.21
N ALA A 865 29.24 44.75 6.19
CA ALA A 865 30.01 44.72 4.94
C ALA A 865 31.28 45.61 4.93
N THR A 866 31.91 45.84 6.08
CA THR A 866 33.24 46.47 6.13
C THR A 866 34.32 45.46 6.52
N PRO A 867 35.31 45.15 5.65
CA PRO A 867 36.36 44.20 5.97
C PRO A 867 37.33 44.82 6.98
N ARG A 868 37.63 44.10 8.07
CA ARG A 868 38.73 44.46 8.97
C ARG A 868 40.08 44.19 8.27
N PRO A 869 41.09 45.06 8.46
CA PRO A 869 42.42 44.85 7.87
C PRO A 869 43.15 43.72 8.62
N ALA A 870 43.82 42.86 7.86
CA ALA A 870 44.58 41.73 8.38
C ALA A 870 45.90 42.18 9.05
N PRO A 871 46.35 41.48 10.12
CA PRO A 871 47.70 41.65 10.66
C PRO A 871 48.78 41.04 9.76
#